data_AF-A0A5C7N0W6-F1
#
_entry.id   AF-A0A5C7N0W6-F1
#
_cell.length_a   1.000
_cell.length_b   1.000
_cell.length_c   1.000
_cell.angle_alpha   90.00
_cell.angle_beta   90.00
_cell.angle_gamma   90.00
#
_symmetry.space_group_name_H-M   'P 1'
#
loop_
_entity.id
_entity.type
_entity.pdbx_description
1 polymer ?
#
loop_
_entity_poly.entity_id
_entity_poly.type
_entity_poly.pdbx_seq_one_letter_code
_entity_poly.pdbx_strand_id
1 'polypeptide(L)'
;MKSLVKFLFSIALFAAAGSATVAGTLADLPLSTRMAVPPNVMFALSVEFPTANTAAYQDTASYSANNQYLGYFDKDKCYSYDTVNGWFYPIALATNRRCTGAAFGFWSGNLLNWATMTGLDEFRFGMTGGNRAQDTATLTVLERTYQSGQGTTANFPNKSFTDAAGNATPFPAGTSLAFQNQGRGVQMLVAPSGSTGVVDCLNPTVVGGSPPISCAFTLLNSTDTAACSSWTGSGTLASPYSCTAFGAFAGVVPTTVAAVAPPSIILAGGGSSSTVSCTSPTLTGGVFDCSLALGNGHTGTCTNWTGAGNSAATPYVCGSFSTFSGGESFLPNGTNTVTSSSFNVTTQKVDPSASTRVSCTVTNSGGTVTTSCPLALSSGNATCTTYSGSGTSASPKVCTSFGFGSGQVYVSSSNSTSSLTSIGGVRYATLYRITYDVTVPTTKYYVSSYSGAAGAGYYYTAAYNVTFSTSQTLNVRVKVCDSSVGLETNCKQFGSAWKPTGVLQDNADKMRFGVSSYFQANDVDNAVLRSKLKYIGPQQFSAVSGLVSNPLTEFSSTDGTLLQNPDSSDSATANSFIGAVSNTGVINYINKFGSASHTYKTYDNVGKLYYETLKYYRHVSPTTAFYQGAKSANADGFPVITQWDDPIQYSCQKNYIIVMGDTHTWCDKRLPGDTHTAANNSVCNSYTDGNGNVHSADYGSLAGDSGVNVATETNLVGTTEGMGNIATSYTGAGSAAGYGMAGLAGWAARSDIRPGATDHAGKQTVQTMVVDVQENRDCGYQSQYWLAAKFGTADAYDTNGNWVSANTVWSQSNTLPAGVCASRAPPGYNTAGGAVTWPKNLLRAGDPQAMISSVQGAIATIISEISDEAALAQSSGNLDTGTGAYLYQALFNTGIWTGEVQALPIDQSGGVAATPAWKANDELPAHGSRHIFTFNDSIRTGVAFDPAAFTTNFSATQQALLDADEFGVTDGRGADRVSYLRGDQSKEAFLPGTTNPNAAGYGWRSRTKLLGDVVNSNPLFVGAPSAGYADPTYRTFALAHANRAPALYVGGNDGMLHAYDASFTIGGTTGLPIATSTSGTEILGYVPSAVYRNLSQLMAAGYSHKFYVDGAPVAVDAYFGGSTGAW
;
A
#
# COMPACT_ATOMS: atom_id res chain seq x y z
N MET A 1 -8.99 -2.86 -80.76
CA MET A 1 -7.71 -2.54 -80.08
C MET A 1 -7.81 -1.47 -78.98
N LYS A 2 -8.56 -0.36 -79.12
CA LYS A 2 -8.71 0.64 -78.02
C LYS A 2 -9.64 0.24 -76.86
N SER A 3 -10.46 -0.82 -77.01
CA SER A 3 -11.35 -1.32 -75.95
C SER A 3 -10.73 -2.46 -75.11
N LEU A 4 -9.80 -3.25 -75.69
CA LEU A 4 -9.09 -4.32 -74.98
C LEU A 4 -8.07 -3.77 -73.97
N VAL A 5 -7.44 -2.62 -74.29
CA VAL A 5 -6.47 -1.93 -73.40
C VAL A 5 -7.17 -1.29 -72.19
N LYS A 6 -8.43 -0.84 -72.33
CA LYS A 6 -9.19 -0.29 -71.20
C LYS A 6 -9.69 -1.37 -70.24
N PHE A 7 -10.05 -2.56 -70.74
CA PHE A 7 -10.50 -3.67 -69.89
C PHE A 7 -9.35 -4.34 -69.11
N LEU A 8 -8.15 -4.39 -69.70
CA LEU A 8 -6.94 -4.90 -69.03
C LEU A 8 -6.38 -3.94 -67.96
N PHE A 9 -6.55 -2.62 -68.13
CA PHE A 9 -6.14 -1.63 -67.10
C PHE A 9 -7.08 -1.62 -65.88
N SER A 10 -8.36 -1.94 -66.06
CA SER A 10 -9.33 -2.03 -64.95
C SER A 10 -9.17 -3.28 -64.09
N ILE A 11 -8.69 -4.40 -64.66
CA ILE A 11 -8.40 -5.63 -63.91
C ILE A 11 -7.09 -5.52 -63.12
N ALA A 12 -6.09 -4.78 -63.62
CA ALA A 12 -4.86 -4.51 -62.88
C ALA A 12 -5.07 -3.59 -61.65
N LEU A 13 -6.05 -2.68 -61.69
CA LEU A 13 -6.35 -1.79 -60.56
C LEU A 13 -7.21 -2.47 -59.46
N PHE A 14 -7.99 -3.50 -59.80
CA PHE A 14 -8.77 -4.27 -58.82
C PHE A 14 -8.02 -5.45 -58.19
N ALA A 15 -6.94 -5.93 -58.81
CA ALA A 15 -6.08 -6.97 -58.22
C ALA A 15 -5.11 -6.44 -57.14
N ALA A 16 -4.94 -5.12 -57.01
CA ALA A 16 -4.11 -4.49 -55.98
C ALA A 16 -4.85 -4.20 -54.65
N ALA A 17 -6.16 -4.45 -54.59
CA ALA A 17 -7.00 -4.18 -53.41
C ALA A 17 -7.32 -5.43 -52.55
N GLY A 18 -6.56 -6.53 -52.73
CA GLY A 18 -6.85 -7.84 -52.13
C GLY A 18 -5.81 -8.39 -51.15
N SER A 19 -4.79 -7.62 -50.79
CA SER A 19 -3.86 -8.01 -49.73
C SER A 19 -4.15 -7.14 -48.51
N ALA A 20 -4.76 -7.73 -47.48
CA ALA A 20 -4.62 -7.21 -46.14
C ALA A 20 -3.13 -7.21 -45.82
N THR A 21 -2.47 -6.08 -46.08
CA THR A 21 -1.12 -5.83 -45.60
C THR A 21 -1.19 -5.93 -44.09
N VAL A 22 -0.65 -7.02 -43.57
CA VAL A 22 -0.15 -7.06 -42.19
C VAL A 22 0.67 -5.79 -42.04
N ALA A 23 0.15 -4.86 -41.23
CA ALA A 23 0.85 -3.63 -40.91
C ALA A 23 2.23 -4.06 -40.39
N GLY A 24 3.28 -3.65 -41.11
CA GLY A 24 4.65 -3.89 -40.67
C GLY A 24 4.82 -3.32 -39.27
N THR A 25 5.61 -4.01 -38.45
CA THR A 25 6.08 -3.47 -37.17
C THR A 25 6.75 -2.14 -37.45
N LEU A 26 6.24 -1.07 -36.84
CA LEU A 26 6.87 0.24 -36.85
C LEU A 26 8.27 0.10 -36.24
N ALA A 27 9.25 0.83 -36.77
CA ALA A 27 10.56 0.90 -36.14
C ALA A 27 10.42 1.61 -34.78
N ASP A 28 11.14 1.14 -33.76
CA ASP A 28 11.10 1.76 -32.42
C ASP A 28 12.21 2.80 -32.23
N LEU A 29 13.07 3.00 -33.25
CA LEU A 29 14.20 3.91 -33.22
C LEU A 29 14.37 4.64 -34.58
N PRO A 30 14.75 5.92 -34.59
CA PRO A 30 14.95 6.68 -35.82
C PRO A 30 16.16 6.18 -36.64
N LEU A 31 16.08 6.27 -37.97
CA LEU A 31 17.09 5.74 -38.88
C LEU A 31 18.36 6.62 -39.01
N SER A 32 18.33 7.87 -38.54
CA SER A 32 19.37 8.90 -38.82
C SER A 32 19.96 9.60 -37.59
N THR A 33 19.72 9.12 -36.36
CA THR A 33 20.21 9.79 -35.15
C THR A 33 21.71 9.59 -34.94
N ARG A 34 22.46 10.69 -34.88
CA ARG A 34 23.61 10.75 -33.97
C ARG A 34 23.01 10.68 -32.57
N MET A 35 22.97 9.48 -31.98
CA MET A 35 22.38 9.29 -30.66
C MET A 35 22.92 10.33 -29.67
N ALA A 36 22.03 11.02 -28.97
CA ALA A 36 22.36 11.74 -27.74
C ALA A 36 23.30 10.90 -26.87
N VAL A 37 24.46 11.45 -26.49
CA VAL A 37 25.36 10.74 -25.58
C VAL A 37 24.67 10.61 -24.22
N PRO A 38 24.51 9.39 -23.67
CA PRO A 38 23.90 9.19 -22.36
C PRO A 38 24.60 10.00 -21.26
N PRO A 39 23.85 10.64 -20.34
CA PRO A 39 24.44 11.46 -19.30
C PRO A 39 25.15 10.61 -18.23
N ASN A 40 26.02 11.29 -17.48
CA ASN A 40 26.69 10.76 -16.30
C ASN A 40 25.98 11.25 -15.04
N VAL A 41 25.65 10.33 -14.12
CA VAL A 41 25.00 10.64 -12.84
C VAL A 41 25.81 10.08 -11.69
N MET A 42 26.35 10.95 -10.85
CA MET A 42 27.02 10.55 -9.60
C MET A 42 26.10 10.77 -8.42
N PHE A 43 25.94 9.74 -7.59
CA PHE A 43 25.31 9.88 -6.28
C PHE A 43 26.37 10.23 -5.24
N ALA A 44 26.18 11.36 -4.55
CA ALA A 44 26.94 11.75 -3.37
C ALA A 44 26.06 11.48 -2.15
N LEU A 45 26.14 10.26 -1.62
CA LEU A 45 25.27 9.78 -0.55
C LEU A 45 25.84 10.17 0.81
N SER A 46 25.34 11.27 1.38
CA SER A 46 25.69 11.75 2.71
C SER A 46 24.79 11.12 3.77
N VAL A 47 24.86 9.78 3.91
CA VAL A 47 23.95 9.05 4.81
C VAL A 47 24.59 8.77 6.17
N GLU A 48 23.98 9.34 7.21
CA GLU A 48 24.32 9.16 8.62
C GLU A 48 23.20 8.46 9.43
N PHE A 49 23.46 8.15 10.70
CA PHE A 49 22.53 7.39 11.54
C PHE A 49 21.14 8.02 11.66
N PRO A 50 20.96 9.36 11.78
CA PRO A 50 19.62 9.91 11.85
C PRO A 50 18.88 9.70 10.53
N THR A 51 19.53 9.95 9.38
CA THR A 51 18.96 9.67 8.06
C THR A 51 18.59 8.18 7.89
N ALA A 52 19.44 7.26 8.35
CA ALA A 52 19.23 5.82 8.18
C ALA A 52 18.23 5.17 9.16
N ASN A 53 18.26 5.59 10.43
CA ASN A 53 17.45 4.97 11.50
C ASN A 53 16.09 5.62 11.67
N THR A 54 15.87 6.84 11.19
CA THR A 54 14.62 7.56 11.44
C THR A 54 13.43 6.88 10.76
N ALA A 55 12.35 6.72 11.52
CA ALA A 55 11.11 6.14 11.03
C ALA A 55 10.59 6.96 9.84
N ALA A 56 10.15 6.25 8.80
CA ALA A 56 9.48 6.83 7.64
C ALA A 56 8.23 7.63 8.04
N TYR A 57 7.48 7.10 9.02
CA TYR A 57 6.27 7.69 9.54
C TYR A 57 6.49 8.14 10.98
N GLN A 58 6.79 9.43 11.14
CA GLN A 58 7.05 10.08 12.43
C GLN A 58 5.78 10.66 13.08
N ASP A 59 4.59 10.31 12.57
CA ASP A 59 3.34 10.74 13.18
C ASP A 59 3.22 10.25 14.64
N THR A 60 2.67 11.11 15.49
CA THR A 60 2.30 10.74 16.87
C THR A 60 0.90 10.14 16.92
N ALA A 61 0.17 10.17 15.80
CA ALA A 61 -1.15 9.57 15.66
C ALA A 61 -1.02 8.04 15.62
N SER A 62 -2.00 7.33 16.17
CA SER A 62 -2.07 5.88 16.01
C SER A 62 -2.40 5.52 14.55
N TYR A 63 -2.03 4.31 14.14
CA TYR A 63 -2.29 3.78 12.81
C TYR A 63 -3.77 3.94 12.41
N SER A 64 -3.99 4.30 11.15
CA SER A 64 -5.32 4.35 10.54
C SER A 64 -5.29 3.72 9.15
N ALA A 65 -6.14 2.71 8.91
CA ALA A 65 -6.29 2.09 7.59
C ALA A 65 -6.83 3.05 6.51
N ASN A 66 -7.36 4.22 6.91
CA ASN A 66 -7.80 5.26 5.96
C ASN A 66 -6.60 6.02 5.37
N ASN A 67 -5.46 6.04 6.08
CA ASN A 67 -4.22 6.59 5.57
C ASN A 67 -3.46 5.53 4.75
N GLN A 68 -2.67 6.02 3.80
CA GLN A 68 -1.79 5.21 2.98
C GLN A 68 -0.38 5.26 3.54
N TYR A 69 0.18 4.07 3.79
CA TYR A 69 1.56 3.90 4.20
C TYR A 69 2.28 3.04 3.16
N LEU A 70 3.18 3.68 2.41
CA LEU A 70 4.11 3.08 1.46
C LEU A 70 5.32 2.44 2.16
N GLY A 71 5.94 1.48 1.49
CA GLY A 71 7.09 0.72 1.97
C GLY A 71 7.25 -0.57 1.18
N TYR A 72 8.02 -1.53 1.72
CA TYR A 72 8.24 -2.82 1.07
C TYR A 72 7.01 -3.73 1.06
N PHE A 73 6.08 -3.57 2.00
CA PHE A 73 4.82 -4.29 1.98
C PHE A 73 3.85 -3.59 1.04
N ASP A 74 3.13 -4.34 0.23
CA ASP A 74 2.03 -3.76 -0.55
C ASP A 74 0.90 -3.40 0.41
N LYS A 75 0.56 -2.11 0.45
CA LYS A 75 -0.49 -1.54 1.31
C LYS A 75 -1.86 -2.18 1.06
N ASP A 76 -2.09 -2.73 -0.13
CA ASP A 76 -3.34 -3.33 -0.55
C ASP A 76 -3.27 -4.87 -0.52
N LYS A 77 -2.34 -5.45 0.25
CA LYS A 77 -2.25 -6.89 0.48
C LYS A 77 -2.27 -7.28 1.95
N CYS A 78 -2.66 -8.52 2.18
CA CYS A 78 -2.62 -9.19 3.48
C CYS A 78 -1.52 -10.25 3.49
N TYR A 79 -0.85 -10.37 4.63
CA TYR A 79 0.38 -11.14 4.78
C TYR A 79 0.28 -12.16 5.91
N SER A 80 0.84 -13.33 5.66
CA SER A 80 1.18 -14.32 6.69
C SER A 80 2.69 -14.29 6.96
N TYR A 81 3.12 -14.84 8.09
CA TYR A 81 4.54 -14.90 8.46
C TYR A 81 5.04 -16.35 8.44
N ASP A 82 6.10 -16.61 7.68
CA ASP A 82 6.81 -17.88 7.65
C ASP A 82 7.82 -17.90 8.80
N THR A 83 7.51 -18.63 9.87
CA THR A 83 8.37 -18.74 11.05
C THR A 83 9.63 -19.57 10.82
N VAL A 84 9.66 -20.41 9.79
CA VAL A 84 10.80 -21.26 9.45
C VAL A 84 11.85 -20.46 8.69
N ASN A 85 11.42 -19.75 7.66
CA ASN A 85 12.31 -18.95 6.82
C ASN A 85 12.51 -17.52 7.33
N GLY A 86 11.60 -17.03 8.16
CA GLY A 86 11.67 -15.73 8.81
C GLY A 86 11.39 -14.56 7.87
N TRP A 87 10.26 -14.62 7.14
CA TRP A 87 9.76 -13.52 6.30
C TRP A 87 8.22 -13.54 6.19
N PHE A 88 7.65 -12.41 5.80
CA PHE A 88 6.25 -12.28 5.43
C PHE A 88 6.03 -12.68 3.97
N TYR A 89 4.88 -13.26 3.66
CA TYR A 89 4.46 -13.56 2.28
C TYR A 89 3.00 -13.15 2.06
N PRO A 90 2.65 -12.60 0.88
CA PRO A 90 1.29 -12.19 0.59
C PRO A 90 0.39 -13.41 0.45
N ILE A 91 -0.86 -13.30 0.91
CA ILE A 91 -1.87 -14.37 0.82
C ILE A 91 -3.15 -13.94 0.11
N ALA A 92 -3.46 -12.65 0.09
CA ALA A 92 -4.68 -12.09 -0.49
C ALA A 92 -4.57 -10.58 -0.69
N LEU A 93 -5.44 -10.03 -1.54
CA LEU A 93 -5.66 -8.58 -1.63
C LEU A 93 -6.45 -8.08 -0.41
N ALA A 94 -6.10 -6.89 0.08
CA ALA A 94 -6.81 -6.18 1.13
C ALA A 94 -7.91 -5.31 0.52
N THR A 95 -9.00 -5.11 1.26
CA THR A 95 -10.09 -4.18 0.88
C THR A 95 -9.97 -2.92 1.73
N ASN A 96 -9.76 -1.75 1.11
CA ASN A 96 -9.51 -0.50 1.84
C ASN A 96 -8.42 -0.67 2.93
N ARG A 97 -7.32 -1.36 2.58
CA ARG A 97 -6.16 -1.65 3.43
C ARG A 97 -6.45 -2.51 4.67
N ARG A 98 -7.60 -3.18 4.67
CA ARG A 98 -8.06 -4.10 5.73
C ARG A 98 -8.14 -5.52 5.20
N CYS A 99 -7.79 -6.46 6.05
CA CYS A 99 -7.84 -7.88 5.78
C CYS A 99 -9.21 -8.44 6.12
N THR A 100 -9.93 -8.94 5.11
CA THR A 100 -11.35 -9.31 5.21
C THR A 100 -11.61 -10.67 4.58
N GLY A 101 -12.79 -11.25 4.83
CA GLY A 101 -13.16 -12.56 4.29
C GLY A 101 -12.18 -13.65 4.74
N ALA A 102 -11.71 -14.47 3.80
CA ALA A 102 -10.76 -15.54 4.07
C ALA A 102 -9.38 -15.05 4.56
N ALA A 103 -9.08 -13.75 4.38
CA ALA A 103 -7.86 -13.13 4.86
C ALA A 103 -8.05 -12.36 6.18
N PHE A 104 -9.22 -12.41 6.81
CA PHE A 104 -9.42 -11.85 8.15
C PHE A 104 -8.43 -12.51 9.15
N GLY A 105 -7.89 -11.74 10.11
CA GLY A 105 -6.89 -12.25 11.06
C GLY A 105 -5.47 -12.42 10.48
N PHE A 106 -5.13 -11.71 9.40
CA PHE A 106 -3.76 -11.65 8.86
C PHE A 106 -3.18 -10.23 8.93
N TRP A 107 -1.87 -10.11 8.72
CA TRP A 107 -1.19 -8.82 8.77
C TRP A 107 -1.58 -7.94 7.58
N SER A 108 -2.04 -6.72 7.84
CA SER A 108 -2.18 -5.71 6.80
C SER A 108 -0.81 -5.18 6.39
N GLY A 109 -0.50 -5.21 5.09
CA GLY A 109 0.74 -4.62 4.57
C GLY A 109 0.84 -3.12 4.87
N ASN A 110 -0.29 -2.41 4.87
CA ASN A 110 -0.36 -1.00 5.23
C ASN A 110 0.04 -0.74 6.70
N LEU A 111 -0.38 -1.62 7.62
CA LEU A 111 0.04 -1.54 9.02
C LEU A 111 1.54 -1.82 9.15
N LEU A 112 2.04 -2.86 8.48
CA LEU A 112 3.45 -3.25 8.55
C LEU A 112 4.37 -2.13 8.03
N ASN A 113 4.00 -1.44 6.95
CA ASN A 113 4.73 -0.27 6.47
C ASN A 113 4.81 0.83 7.53
N TRP A 114 3.67 1.25 8.08
CA TRP A 114 3.63 2.26 9.15
C TRP A 114 4.47 1.87 10.37
N ALA A 115 4.40 0.60 10.75
CA ALA A 115 5.03 0.09 11.96
C ALA A 115 6.55 -0.07 11.83
N THR A 116 7.08 -0.28 10.61
CA THR A 116 8.45 -0.79 10.44
C THR A 116 9.37 0.04 9.55
N MET A 117 8.90 0.78 8.55
CA MET A 117 9.82 1.37 7.55
C MET A 117 10.64 2.56 8.07
N THR A 118 11.85 2.73 7.55
CA THR A 118 12.68 3.94 7.70
C THR A 118 12.77 4.73 6.39
N GLY A 119 13.11 6.02 6.47
CA GLY A 119 13.39 6.85 5.29
C GLY A 119 14.33 6.20 4.26
N LEU A 120 15.30 5.42 4.75
CA LEU A 120 16.24 4.68 3.93
C LEU A 120 15.62 3.46 3.23
N ASP A 121 14.62 2.81 3.83
CA ASP A 121 13.85 1.76 3.16
C ASP A 121 13.10 2.33 1.94
N GLU A 122 12.49 3.52 2.06
CA GLU A 122 11.84 4.16 0.92
C GLU A 122 12.82 4.61 -0.15
N PHE A 123 13.98 5.14 0.25
CA PHE A 123 15.04 5.49 -0.70
C PHE A 123 15.47 4.27 -1.51
N ARG A 124 15.77 3.15 -0.83
CA ARG A 124 16.14 1.88 -1.49
C ARG A 124 15.01 1.37 -2.38
N PHE A 125 13.78 1.42 -1.90
CA PHE A 125 12.61 1.04 -2.69
C PHE A 125 12.52 1.84 -3.99
N GLY A 126 12.61 3.17 -3.91
CA GLY A 126 12.55 4.06 -5.08
C GLY A 126 13.74 3.90 -6.03
N MET A 127 14.96 3.74 -5.48
CA MET A 127 16.20 3.63 -6.25
C MET A 127 16.34 2.30 -6.98
N THR A 128 16.12 1.18 -6.28
CA THR A 128 16.52 -0.16 -6.74
C THR A 128 15.40 -1.20 -6.66
N GLY A 129 14.21 -0.83 -6.19
CA GLY A 129 13.16 -1.79 -5.83
C GLY A 129 13.37 -2.45 -4.47
N GLY A 130 14.38 -2.03 -3.70
CA GLY A 130 14.66 -2.49 -2.33
C GLY A 130 15.86 -3.42 -2.18
N ASN A 131 16.32 -3.57 -0.94
CA ASN A 131 17.43 -4.47 -0.60
C ASN A 131 16.96 -5.95 -0.61
N ARG A 132 17.62 -6.79 -1.40
CA ARG A 132 17.25 -8.20 -1.60
C ARG A 132 18.03 -9.10 -0.65
N ALA A 133 17.38 -9.59 0.41
CA ALA A 133 17.97 -10.60 1.30
C ALA A 133 18.04 -11.99 0.65
N GLN A 134 17.06 -12.31 -0.20
CA GLN A 134 17.11 -13.48 -1.07
C GLN A 134 16.68 -13.09 -2.47
N ASP A 135 17.46 -13.54 -3.46
CA ASP A 135 17.20 -13.25 -4.86
C ASP A 135 17.61 -14.43 -5.74
N THR A 136 16.63 -15.22 -6.17
CA THR A 136 16.78 -16.34 -7.10
C THR A 136 15.80 -16.18 -8.24
N ALA A 137 15.93 -16.93 -9.34
CA ALA A 137 15.01 -16.83 -10.48
C ALA A 137 13.51 -16.90 -10.12
N THR A 138 13.13 -17.55 -9.01
CA THR A 138 11.73 -17.76 -8.62
C THR A 138 11.33 -17.11 -7.29
N LEU A 139 12.27 -16.53 -6.56
CA LEU A 139 12.01 -15.97 -5.23
C LEU A 139 12.78 -14.67 -5.04
N THR A 140 12.06 -13.62 -4.64
CA THR A 140 12.65 -12.37 -4.16
C THR A 140 12.07 -12.03 -2.80
N VAL A 141 12.95 -11.82 -1.83
CA VAL A 141 12.62 -11.39 -0.48
C VAL A 141 13.37 -10.10 -0.18
N LEU A 142 12.63 -9.03 0.07
CA LEU A 142 13.19 -7.75 0.49
C LEU A 142 13.47 -7.76 1.99
N GLU A 143 14.50 -7.04 2.42
CA GLU A 143 14.88 -6.87 3.82
C GLU A 143 15.03 -5.40 4.16
N ARG A 144 14.44 -5.00 5.29
CA ARG A 144 14.56 -3.64 5.82
C ARG A 144 16.01 -3.25 6.12
N THR A 145 16.20 -1.95 6.25
CA THR A 145 17.39 -1.30 6.75
C THR A 145 17.68 -1.72 8.18
N TYR A 146 18.97 -1.91 8.48
CA TYR A 146 19.43 -2.35 9.79
C TYR A 146 19.22 -1.26 10.85
N GLN A 147 18.36 -1.52 11.84
CA GLN A 147 18.16 -0.63 13.00
C GLN A 147 19.33 -0.74 13.98
N SER A 148 20.34 0.13 13.83
CA SER A 148 21.57 0.07 14.63
C SER A 148 21.38 0.42 16.10
N GLY A 149 20.30 1.13 16.44
CA GLY A 149 20.05 1.64 17.79
C GLY A 149 20.79 2.93 18.12
N GLN A 150 21.56 3.49 17.16
CA GLN A 150 22.09 4.85 17.29
C GLN A 150 20.95 5.87 17.33
N GLY A 151 21.09 6.89 18.18
CA GLY A 151 20.06 7.89 18.45
C GLY A 151 19.21 7.55 19.67
N THR A 152 17.97 8.02 19.70
CA THR A 152 17.00 7.74 20.76
C THR A 152 15.64 7.34 20.18
N THR A 153 14.67 7.00 21.03
CA THR A 153 13.31 6.69 20.55
C THR A 153 12.64 7.88 19.86
N ALA A 154 13.25 9.06 19.85
CA ALA A 154 12.81 10.17 18.99
C ALA A 154 12.99 9.87 17.49
N ASN A 155 14.05 9.16 17.09
CA ASN A 155 14.30 8.82 15.68
C ASN A 155 13.34 7.73 15.20
N PHE A 156 13.17 6.66 15.97
CA PHE A 156 12.19 5.62 15.70
C PHE A 156 11.34 5.35 16.95
N PRO A 157 10.23 6.08 17.14
CA PRO A 157 9.36 5.89 18.28
C PRO A 157 8.76 4.49 18.34
N ASN A 158 8.61 3.95 19.55
CA ASN A 158 7.79 2.77 19.76
C ASN A 158 6.36 3.09 19.36
N LYS A 159 5.80 2.27 18.47
CA LYS A 159 4.46 2.47 17.93
C LYS A 159 3.45 1.64 18.71
N SER A 160 2.28 2.18 18.94
CA SER A 160 1.18 1.46 19.59
C SER A 160 -0.10 1.58 18.78
N PHE A 161 -0.84 0.47 18.71
CA PHE A 161 -2.07 0.37 17.94
C PHE A 161 -2.99 -0.66 18.59
N THR A 162 -4.28 -0.35 18.66
CA THR A 162 -5.32 -1.29 19.08
C THR A 162 -6.13 -1.70 17.87
N ASP A 163 -6.07 -2.98 17.51
CA ASP A 163 -6.83 -3.52 16.36
C ASP A 163 -8.28 -3.77 16.75
N ALA A 164 -9.06 -2.70 16.89
CA ALA A 164 -10.46 -2.78 17.36
C ALA A 164 -11.35 -3.70 16.51
N ALA A 165 -11.02 -3.87 15.22
CA ALA A 165 -11.81 -4.66 14.27
C ALA A 165 -11.21 -6.04 13.94
N GLY A 166 -9.99 -6.34 14.40
CA GLY A 166 -9.29 -7.62 14.12
C GLY A 166 -8.92 -7.82 12.65
N ASN A 167 -8.79 -6.73 11.88
CA ASN A 167 -8.61 -6.79 10.42
C ASN A 167 -7.30 -6.16 9.94
N ALA A 168 -6.36 -5.91 10.84
CA ALA A 168 -5.02 -5.41 10.50
C ALA A 168 -3.90 -6.33 11.01
N THR A 169 -4.21 -7.23 11.95
CA THR A 169 -3.22 -8.05 12.65
C THR A 169 -3.77 -9.48 12.84
N PRO A 170 -2.90 -10.47 13.09
CA PRO A 170 -3.32 -11.81 13.50
C PRO A 170 -3.73 -11.91 14.97
N PHE A 171 -3.83 -10.79 15.68
CA PHE A 171 -4.24 -10.79 17.07
C PHE A 171 -5.76 -10.58 17.15
N PRO A 172 -6.43 -11.12 18.19
CA PRO A 172 -7.86 -10.91 18.38
C PRO A 172 -8.26 -9.44 18.34
N ALA A 173 -9.47 -9.16 17.83
CA ALA A 173 -10.04 -7.83 17.84
C ALA A 173 -10.01 -7.22 19.26
N GLY A 174 -9.62 -5.94 19.35
CA GLY A 174 -9.42 -5.23 20.61
C GLY A 174 -8.03 -5.42 21.24
N THR A 175 -7.16 -6.25 20.66
CA THR A 175 -5.78 -6.41 21.15
C THR A 175 -4.99 -5.12 20.91
N SER A 176 -4.37 -4.61 21.98
CA SER A 176 -3.42 -3.51 21.89
C SER A 176 -2.00 -4.06 21.72
N LEU A 177 -1.31 -3.59 20.69
CA LEU A 177 0.01 -4.02 20.29
C LEU A 177 1.00 -2.87 20.42
N ALA A 178 2.17 -3.17 20.96
CA ALA A 178 3.34 -2.32 20.90
C ALA A 178 4.37 -2.89 19.91
N PHE A 179 4.85 -2.06 18.99
CA PHE A 179 5.89 -2.36 18.01
C PHE A 179 7.17 -1.62 18.41
N GLN A 180 8.23 -2.38 18.65
CA GLN A 180 9.56 -1.83 18.95
C GLN A 180 10.52 -2.21 17.84
N ASN A 181 11.20 -1.22 17.27
CA ASN A 181 12.14 -1.42 16.15
C ASN A 181 13.56 -0.99 16.53
N GLN A 182 13.70 0.05 17.35
CA GLN A 182 15.00 0.64 17.64
C GLN A 182 15.99 -0.37 18.24
N GLY A 183 17.18 -0.45 17.64
CA GLY A 183 18.28 -1.30 18.10
C GLY A 183 18.06 -2.80 17.89
N ARG A 184 17.11 -3.19 17.04
CA ARG A 184 16.77 -4.60 16.76
C ARG A 184 17.27 -5.11 15.40
N GLY A 185 18.19 -4.39 14.77
CA GLY A 185 18.71 -4.77 13.46
C GLY A 185 17.61 -4.86 12.41
N VAL A 186 17.43 -6.01 11.77
CA VAL A 186 16.37 -6.22 10.77
C VAL A 186 15.05 -6.72 11.38
N GLN A 187 14.96 -6.77 12.70
CA GLN A 187 13.82 -7.33 13.43
C GLN A 187 12.92 -6.25 14.04
N MET A 188 11.68 -6.64 14.33
CA MET A 188 10.77 -5.91 15.21
C MET A 188 10.32 -6.80 16.37
N LEU A 189 10.11 -6.21 17.54
CA LEU A 189 9.40 -6.86 18.63
C LEU A 189 7.94 -6.40 18.63
N VAL A 190 7.03 -7.36 18.54
CA VAL A 190 5.59 -7.14 18.71
C VAL A 190 5.20 -7.64 20.10
N ALA A 191 4.70 -6.75 20.94
CA ALA A 191 4.29 -7.06 22.31
C ALA A 191 2.80 -6.76 22.50
N PRO A 192 1.93 -7.77 22.61
CA PRO A 192 0.54 -7.56 23.00
C PRO A 192 0.43 -7.20 24.49
N SER A 193 -0.46 -6.27 24.83
CA SER A 193 -0.72 -5.93 26.24
C SER A 193 -2.04 -6.54 26.73
N GLY A 194 -1.96 -7.42 27.74
CA GLY A 194 -3.09 -7.81 28.60
C GLY A 194 -4.29 -8.46 27.91
N SER A 195 -4.12 -9.07 26.74
CA SER A 195 -5.24 -9.59 25.95
C SER A 195 -5.67 -10.96 26.46
N THR A 196 -6.80 -10.98 27.18
CA THR A 196 -7.53 -12.17 27.56
C THR A 196 -8.65 -12.43 26.54
N GLY A 197 -8.63 -13.56 25.85
CA GLY A 197 -9.73 -14.03 25.00
C GLY A 197 -10.49 -15.18 25.65
N VAL A 198 -11.70 -15.44 25.18
CA VAL A 198 -12.44 -16.66 25.51
C VAL A 198 -12.51 -17.52 24.26
N VAL A 199 -12.16 -18.80 24.38
CA VAL A 199 -12.20 -19.78 23.28
C VAL A 199 -13.15 -20.91 23.61
N ASP A 200 -13.97 -21.28 22.63
CA ASP A 200 -15.02 -22.28 22.76
C ASP A 200 -14.86 -23.43 21.77
N CYS A 201 -15.09 -24.65 22.25
CA CYS A 201 -15.16 -25.86 21.46
C CYS A 201 -16.54 -25.97 20.80
N LEU A 202 -16.65 -25.58 19.52
CA LEU A 202 -17.95 -25.51 18.81
C LEU A 202 -18.48 -26.87 18.36
N ASN A 203 -17.60 -27.78 17.92
CA ASN A 203 -17.99 -29.09 17.35
C ASN A 203 -16.97 -30.18 17.73
N PRO A 204 -17.03 -30.75 18.95
CA PRO A 204 -16.15 -31.84 19.34
C PRO A 204 -16.52 -33.13 18.60
N THR A 205 -15.49 -33.92 18.29
CA THR A 205 -15.62 -35.23 17.63
C THR A 205 -14.88 -36.29 18.43
N VAL A 206 -15.38 -37.53 18.42
CA VAL A 206 -14.69 -38.67 19.02
C VAL A 206 -13.80 -39.31 17.96
N VAL A 207 -12.50 -39.34 18.22
CA VAL A 207 -11.48 -39.89 17.29
C VAL A 207 -10.86 -41.14 17.90
N GLY A 208 -10.37 -42.07 17.05
CA GLY A 208 -9.64 -43.25 17.50
C GLY A 208 -8.27 -42.86 18.05
N GLY A 209 -8.04 -43.00 19.36
CA GLY A 209 -6.78 -42.66 20.03
C GLY A 209 -6.97 -42.31 21.51
N SER A 210 -5.87 -41.96 22.20
CA SER A 210 -5.90 -41.42 23.56
C SER A 210 -5.28 -40.01 23.57
N PRO A 211 -6.03 -38.95 23.91
CA PRO A 211 -7.45 -38.97 24.29
C PRO A 211 -8.38 -39.17 23.06
N PRO A 212 -9.58 -39.74 23.26
CA PRO A 212 -10.54 -40.02 22.20
C PRO A 212 -11.41 -38.80 21.84
N ILE A 213 -10.89 -37.56 21.92
CA ILE A 213 -11.62 -36.33 21.57
C ILE A 213 -10.74 -35.41 20.72
N SER A 214 -11.32 -34.86 19.65
CA SER A 214 -10.77 -33.76 18.86
C SER A 214 -11.76 -32.60 18.83
N CYS A 215 -11.29 -31.36 19.02
CA CYS A 215 -12.13 -30.18 18.89
C CYS A 215 -11.36 -28.99 18.32
N ALA A 216 -11.99 -28.24 17.42
CA ALA A 216 -11.55 -26.92 16.97
C ALA A 216 -12.10 -25.86 17.93
N PHE A 217 -11.19 -25.18 18.64
CA PHE A 217 -11.53 -24.10 19.55
C PHE A 217 -11.58 -22.80 18.76
N THR A 218 -12.69 -22.08 18.83
CA THR A 218 -12.90 -20.80 18.14
C THR A 218 -12.89 -19.67 19.16
N LEU A 219 -12.23 -18.57 18.84
CA LEU A 219 -12.20 -17.40 19.71
C LEU A 219 -13.51 -16.60 19.58
N LEU A 220 -14.19 -16.29 20.68
CA LEU A 220 -15.60 -15.83 20.71
C LEU A 220 -15.94 -14.59 19.87
N ASN A 221 -14.94 -13.78 19.47
CA ASN A 221 -15.10 -12.59 18.62
C ASN A 221 -14.26 -12.66 17.33
N SER A 222 -13.83 -13.85 16.91
CA SER A 222 -13.02 -14.08 15.71
C SER A 222 -13.47 -15.36 14.99
N THR A 223 -13.13 -15.49 13.71
CA THR A 223 -13.21 -16.75 12.97
C THR A 223 -12.00 -17.66 13.21
N ASP A 224 -11.02 -17.21 14.00
CA ASP A 224 -9.79 -17.96 14.28
C ASP A 224 -10.07 -19.20 15.10
N THR A 225 -9.58 -20.32 14.58
CA THR A 225 -9.66 -21.61 15.25
C THR A 225 -8.28 -22.17 15.52
N ALA A 226 -8.09 -22.80 16.68
CA ALA A 226 -6.91 -23.62 16.97
C ALA A 226 -7.33 -25.00 17.52
N ALA A 227 -6.51 -26.00 17.23
CA ALA A 227 -6.63 -27.31 17.86
C ALA A 227 -5.96 -27.30 19.25
N CYS A 228 -6.42 -28.18 20.14
CA CYS A 228 -5.68 -28.45 21.36
C CYS A 228 -4.39 -29.23 21.06
N SER A 229 -3.24 -28.77 21.55
CA SER A 229 -1.95 -29.44 21.35
C SER A 229 -1.58 -30.37 22.50
N SER A 230 -2.14 -30.17 23.69
CA SER A 230 -1.95 -31.05 24.86
C SER A 230 -3.22 -31.17 25.68
N TRP A 231 -3.65 -32.39 25.92
CA TRP A 231 -4.79 -32.72 26.78
C TRP A 231 -4.33 -33.33 28.11
N THR A 232 -5.14 -33.14 29.14
CA THR A 232 -5.01 -33.80 30.45
C THR A 232 -6.36 -34.37 30.88
N GLY A 233 -6.36 -35.23 31.90
CA GLY A 233 -7.58 -35.85 32.42
C GLY A 233 -7.87 -37.24 31.84
N SER A 234 -8.80 -37.96 32.45
CA SER A 234 -9.18 -39.34 32.08
C SER A 234 -10.52 -39.44 31.35
N GLY A 235 -11.17 -38.32 31.06
CA GLY A 235 -12.48 -38.27 30.40
C GLY A 235 -13.65 -38.63 31.32
N THR A 236 -13.42 -38.67 32.63
CA THR A 236 -14.46 -38.92 33.65
C THR A 236 -15.01 -37.60 34.18
N LEU A 237 -16.20 -37.60 34.79
CA LEU A 237 -16.79 -36.38 35.39
C LEU A 237 -15.86 -35.76 36.45
N ALA A 238 -15.11 -36.58 37.21
CA ALA A 238 -14.14 -36.13 38.21
C ALA A 238 -12.79 -35.69 37.60
N SER A 239 -12.49 -36.11 36.37
CA SER A 239 -11.25 -35.78 35.65
C SER A 239 -11.54 -35.63 34.16
N PRO A 240 -12.22 -34.55 33.75
CA PRO A 240 -12.62 -34.34 32.36
C PRO A 240 -11.40 -34.04 31.50
N TYR A 241 -11.47 -34.43 30.22
CA TYR A 241 -10.45 -34.07 29.24
C TYR A 241 -10.37 -32.54 29.14
N SER A 242 -9.23 -32.00 29.56
CA SER A 242 -8.97 -30.57 29.58
C SER A 242 -7.72 -30.25 28.79
N CYS A 243 -7.88 -29.38 27.79
CA CYS A 243 -6.78 -28.76 27.08
C CYS A 243 -5.91 -27.93 28.03
N THR A 244 -4.61 -28.20 28.04
CA THR A 244 -3.61 -27.46 28.82
C THR A 244 -2.71 -26.60 27.95
N ALA A 245 -2.68 -26.87 26.65
CA ALA A 245 -1.99 -26.03 25.66
C ALA A 245 -2.77 -26.05 24.35
N PHE A 246 -2.94 -24.88 23.75
CA PHE A 246 -3.51 -24.74 22.42
C PHE A 246 -2.42 -24.70 21.36
N GLY A 247 -2.78 -25.01 20.11
CA GLY A 247 -2.05 -24.57 18.95
C GLY A 247 -2.13 -23.06 18.77
N ALA A 248 -1.52 -22.57 17.70
CA ALA A 248 -1.52 -21.16 17.38
C ALA A 248 -2.90 -20.71 16.84
N PHE A 249 -3.46 -19.65 17.41
CA PHE A 249 -4.56 -18.89 16.81
C PHE A 249 -3.95 -17.83 15.90
N ALA A 250 -4.16 -17.94 14.58
CA ALA A 250 -3.54 -17.06 13.58
C ALA A 250 -2.01 -16.87 13.75
N GLY A 251 -1.30 -17.92 14.21
CA GLY A 251 0.15 -17.86 14.43
C GLY A 251 0.59 -17.46 15.86
N VAL A 252 -0.35 -17.16 16.77
CA VAL A 252 -0.05 -16.80 18.17
C VAL A 252 -0.51 -17.88 19.14
N VAL A 253 0.41 -18.39 19.97
CA VAL A 253 0.11 -19.41 20.98
C VAL A 253 -0.24 -18.73 22.32
N PRO A 254 -1.37 -19.06 22.96
CA PRO A 254 -1.70 -18.58 24.31
C PRO A 254 -0.65 -18.97 25.35
N THR A 255 -0.37 -18.07 26.30
CA THR A 255 0.59 -18.30 27.39
C THR A 255 -0.04 -18.92 28.63
N THR A 256 -1.30 -18.58 28.91
CA THR A 256 -2.06 -19.17 30.01
C THR A 256 -3.42 -19.61 29.52
N VAL A 257 -3.86 -20.75 30.01
CA VAL A 257 -5.15 -21.37 29.70
C VAL A 257 -5.87 -21.63 31.03
N ALA A 258 -7.04 -21.02 31.23
CA ALA A 258 -7.85 -21.23 32.43
C ALA A 258 -9.27 -21.66 32.03
N ALA A 259 -9.73 -22.81 32.52
CA ALA A 259 -11.08 -23.30 32.26
C ALA A 259 -12.15 -22.36 32.82
N VAL A 260 -13.23 -22.13 32.07
CA VAL A 260 -14.28 -21.14 32.41
C VAL A 260 -15.59 -21.79 32.89
N ALA A 261 -15.84 -23.05 32.53
CA ALA A 261 -17.15 -23.69 32.67
C ALA A 261 -17.09 -25.13 33.27
N PRO A 262 -18.21 -25.66 33.81
CA PRO A 262 -18.32 -27.07 34.19
C PRO A 262 -18.13 -28.04 32.99
N PRO A 263 -17.78 -29.31 33.23
CA PRO A 263 -17.46 -30.27 32.18
C PRO A 263 -18.67 -30.53 31.27
N SER A 264 -18.48 -30.40 29.96
CA SER A 264 -19.42 -30.85 28.91
C SER A 264 -19.20 -32.34 28.60
N ILE A 265 -20.16 -33.01 27.96
CA ILE A 265 -20.09 -34.46 27.66
C ILE A 265 -20.25 -34.72 26.16
N ILE A 266 -19.43 -35.62 25.60
CA ILE A 266 -19.58 -36.17 24.26
C ILE A 266 -19.68 -37.70 24.32
N LEU A 267 -20.52 -38.30 23.47
CA LEU A 267 -20.74 -39.76 23.45
C LEU A 267 -19.91 -40.43 22.36
N ALA A 268 -19.24 -41.53 22.71
CA ALA A 268 -18.58 -42.40 21.74
C ALA A 268 -19.61 -43.17 20.89
N GLY A 269 -19.58 -43.01 19.56
CA GLY A 269 -20.41 -43.78 18.63
C GLY A 269 -21.74 -43.11 18.23
N GLY A 270 -21.73 -41.81 17.91
CA GLY A 270 -22.90 -41.10 17.41
C GLY A 270 -23.60 -41.83 16.25
N GLY A 271 -24.81 -42.35 16.48
CA GLY A 271 -25.63 -42.92 15.42
C GLY A 271 -26.86 -43.72 15.85
N SER A 272 -26.88 -44.32 17.04
CA SER A 272 -28.06 -45.09 17.46
C SER A 272 -28.97 -44.23 18.31
N SER A 273 -30.08 -43.75 17.73
CA SER A 273 -31.21 -43.21 18.50
C SER A 273 -31.66 -44.27 19.50
N SER A 274 -31.39 -44.03 20.78
CA SER A 274 -31.82 -44.87 21.89
C SER A 274 -33.04 -44.22 22.55
N THR A 275 -33.99 -45.07 22.94
CA THR A 275 -35.14 -44.64 23.73
C THR A 275 -34.97 -45.10 25.18
N VAL A 276 -35.03 -44.16 26.11
CA VAL A 276 -35.15 -44.45 27.55
C VAL A 276 -36.63 -44.44 27.90
N SER A 277 -37.11 -45.53 28.49
CA SER A 277 -38.52 -45.69 28.87
C SER A 277 -38.70 -45.76 30.38
N CYS A 278 -39.74 -45.08 30.86
CA CYS A 278 -40.19 -45.07 32.25
C CYS A 278 -41.21 -46.19 32.47
N THR A 279 -40.78 -47.32 33.05
CA THR A 279 -41.55 -48.59 33.01
C THR A 279 -42.34 -48.92 34.28
N SER A 280 -42.10 -48.23 35.38
CA SER A 280 -42.78 -48.48 36.66
C SER A 280 -42.97 -47.18 37.45
N PRO A 281 -43.91 -46.31 37.05
CA PRO A 281 -44.11 -45.04 37.74
C PRO A 281 -44.71 -45.27 39.12
N THR A 282 -44.20 -44.56 40.11
CA THR A 282 -44.68 -44.56 41.49
C THR A 282 -44.86 -43.13 41.98
N LEU A 283 -45.81 -42.94 42.90
CA LEU A 283 -46.06 -41.65 43.54
C LEU A 283 -46.19 -41.89 45.04
N THR A 284 -45.07 -41.82 45.75
CA THR A 284 -45.01 -42.09 47.20
C THR A 284 -44.76 -40.79 47.94
N GLY A 285 -45.66 -40.42 48.86
CA GLY A 285 -45.52 -39.18 49.64
C GLY A 285 -45.49 -37.89 48.80
N GLY A 286 -46.01 -37.93 47.57
CA GLY A 286 -46.01 -36.79 46.63
C GLY A 286 -44.76 -36.69 45.74
N VAL A 287 -43.79 -37.60 45.88
CA VAL A 287 -42.60 -37.66 45.01
C VAL A 287 -42.88 -38.62 43.87
N PHE A 288 -42.76 -38.13 42.63
CA PHE A 288 -42.87 -38.94 41.42
C PHE A 288 -41.53 -39.59 41.12
N ASP A 289 -41.54 -40.89 40.84
CA ASP A 289 -40.35 -41.61 40.41
C ASP A 289 -40.70 -42.77 39.49
N CYS A 290 -39.75 -43.21 38.66
CA CYS A 290 -39.90 -44.42 37.85
C CYS A 290 -38.56 -45.05 37.47
N SER A 291 -38.59 -46.36 37.21
CA SER A 291 -37.45 -47.06 36.64
C SER A 291 -37.25 -46.65 35.18
N LEU A 292 -36.09 -46.10 34.86
CA LEU A 292 -35.71 -45.72 33.50
C LEU A 292 -34.86 -46.83 32.90
N ALA A 293 -35.28 -47.38 31.76
CA ALA A 293 -34.57 -48.45 31.08
C ALA A 293 -34.23 -48.08 29.64
N LEU A 294 -32.99 -48.35 29.23
CA LEU A 294 -32.58 -48.35 27.83
C LEU A 294 -33.15 -49.57 27.10
N GLY A 295 -33.23 -49.52 25.76
CA GLY A 295 -33.70 -50.65 24.94
C GLY A 295 -32.89 -51.94 25.10
N ASN A 296 -31.68 -51.86 25.65
CA ASN A 296 -30.82 -53.00 25.98
C ASN A 296 -31.03 -53.55 27.41
N GLY A 297 -31.96 -53.00 28.18
CA GLY A 297 -32.32 -53.48 29.53
C GLY A 297 -31.47 -52.89 30.66
N HIS A 298 -30.47 -52.05 30.39
CA HIS A 298 -29.76 -51.33 31.43
C HIS A 298 -30.65 -50.27 32.08
N THR A 299 -30.57 -50.15 33.40
CA THR A 299 -31.44 -49.31 34.20
C THR A 299 -30.70 -48.11 34.77
N GLY A 300 -31.36 -46.96 34.79
CA GLY A 300 -30.91 -45.73 35.44
C GLY A 300 -32.06 -45.08 36.21
N THR A 301 -31.76 -43.96 36.87
CA THR A 301 -32.74 -43.17 37.60
C THR A 301 -32.75 -41.73 37.09
N CYS A 302 -33.89 -41.07 37.24
CA CYS A 302 -33.94 -39.64 37.01
C CYS A 302 -33.28 -38.92 38.19
N THR A 303 -32.35 -38.01 37.94
CA THR A 303 -31.71 -37.24 39.01
C THR A 303 -32.45 -35.94 39.33
N ASN A 304 -33.32 -35.47 38.44
CA ASN A 304 -34.13 -34.28 38.67
C ASN A 304 -35.45 -34.32 37.88
N TRP A 305 -36.58 -34.48 38.57
CA TRP A 305 -37.91 -34.35 37.99
C TRP A 305 -38.41 -32.90 38.06
N THR A 306 -38.85 -32.38 36.92
CA THR A 306 -39.44 -31.04 36.78
C THR A 306 -40.91 -31.15 36.36
N GLY A 307 -41.73 -30.13 36.65
CA GLY A 307 -43.16 -30.11 36.30
C GLY A 307 -44.10 -30.57 37.42
N ALA A 308 -45.36 -30.13 37.34
CA ALA A 308 -46.35 -30.37 38.39
C ALA A 308 -47.13 -31.70 38.24
N GLY A 309 -47.05 -32.33 37.06
CA GLY A 309 -47.73 -33.58 36.74
C GLY A 309 -49.27 -33.50 36.69
N ASN A 310 -49.83 -32.29 36.74
CA ASN A 310 -51.28 -32.07 36.88
C ASN A 310 -52.03 -32.08 35.53
N SER A 311 -51.33 -31.98 34.42
CA SER A 311 -51.92 -32.00 33.07
C SER A 311 -50.91 -32.47 32.02
N ALA A 312 -51.38 -32.85 30.83
CA ALA A 312 -50.51 -33.17 29.70
C ALA A 312 -49.62 -31.98 29.24
N ALA A 313 -50.00 -30.74 29.55
CA ALA A 313 -49.20 -29.54 29.26
C ALA A 313 -48.12 -29.25 30.32
N THR A 314 -48.24 -29.87 31.51
CA THR A 314 -47.28 -29.73 32.62
C THR A 314 -46.93 -31.09 33.23
N PRO A 315 -46.49 -32.08 32.42
CA PRO A 315 -46.19 -33.41 32.92
C PRO A 315 -44.94 -33.40 33.81
N TYR A 316 -44.71 -34.46 34.58
CA TYR A 316 -43.40 -34.72 35.17
C TYR A 316 -42.39 -35.04 34.04
N VAL A 317 -41.32 -34.26 33.95
CA VAL A 317 -40.24 -34.39 32.97
C VAL A 317 -38.91 -34.51 33.69
N CYS A 318 -38.20 -35.61 33.45
CA CYS A 318 -36.83 -35.80 33.84
C CYS A 318 -35.89 -34.83 33.09
N GLY A 319 -35.20 -33.96 33.84
CA GLY A 319 -34.23 -33.01 33.29
C GLY A 319 -32.83 -33.57 33.12
N SER A 320 -32.49 -34.65 33.84
CA SER A 320 -31.17 -35.29 33.80
C SER A 320 -31.23 -36.75 34.24
N PHE A 321 -30.41 -37.58 33.62
CA PHE A 321 -30.35 -39.03 33.85
C PHE A 321 -29.09 -39.38 34.65
N SER A 322 -29.18 -40.40 35.51
CA SER A 322 -27.99 -41.03 36.09
C SER A 322 -27.20 -41.79 35.03
N THR A 323 -25.98 -42.19 35.37
CA THR A 323 -25.31 -43.28 34.64
C THR A 323 -26.18 -44.54 34.73
N PHE A 324 -26.35 -45.24 33.62
CA PHE A 324 -27.09 -46.51 33.58
C PHE A 324 -26.22 -47.65 34.10
N SER A 325 -26.84 -48.76 34.50
CA SER A 325 -26.15 -49.91 35.11
C SER A 325 -25.05 -50.55 34.25
N GLY A 326 -25.04 -50.33 32.93
CA GLY A 326 -23.98 -50.76 32.03
C GLY A 326 -22.85 -49.74 31.79
N GLY A 327 -22.87 -48.61 32.51
CA GLY A 327 -21.88 -47.54 32.38
C GLY A 327 -22.16 -46.51 31.29
N GLU A 328 -23.28 -46.63 30.57
CA GLU A 328 -23.66 -45.68 29.52
C GLU A 328 -24.19 -44.37 30.10
N SER A 329 -23.87 -43.29 29.40
CA SER A 329 -24.51 -41.98 29.57
C SER A 329 -25.56 -41.77 28.47
N PHE A 330 -26.64 -41.06 28.80
CA PHE A 330 -27.73 -40.77 27.88
C PHE A 330 -27.91 -39.26 27.72
N LEU A 331 -27.81 -38.78 26.48
CA LEU A 331 -28.03 -37.36 26.15
C LEU A 331 -29.39 -37.21 25.44
N PRO A 332 -30.41 -36.62 26.10
CA PRO A 332 -31.71 -36.42 25.48
C PRO A 332 -31.61 -35.35 24.37
N ASN A 333 -32.16 -35.64 23.19
CA ASN A 333 -32.27 -34.68 22.09
C ASN A 333 -33.74 -34.34 21.74
N GLY A 334 -34.68 -34.93 22.48
CA GLY A 334 -36.11 -34.71 22.35
C GLY A 334 -36.88 -35.43 23.46
N THR A 335 -38.10 -34.97 23.72
CA THR A 335 -39.07 -35.71 24.52
C THR A 335 -40.10 -36.30 23.58
N ASN A 336 -40.48 -37.56 23.80
CA ASN A 336 -41.50 -38.20 22.97
C ASN A 336 -42.84 -38.16 23.71
N THR A 337 -43.29 -39.28 24.27
CA THR A 337 -44.70 -39.43 24.61
C THR A 337 -45.01 -39.00 26.05
N VAL A 338 -45.98 -38.10 26.22
CA VAL A 338 -46.62 -37.85 27.52
C VAL A 338 -47.66 -38.93 27.79
N THR A 339 -47.62 -39.55 28.95
CA THR A 339 -48.54 -40.62 29.38
C THR A 339 -49.13 -40.26 30.74
N SER A 340 -50.33 -40.77 31.02
CA SER A 340 -50.98 -40.61 32.32
C SER A 340 -51.08 -41.95 33.05
N SER A 341 -50.95 -41.94 34.37
CA SER A 341 -51.25 -43.10 35.23
C SER A 341 -52.02 -42.68 36.47
N SER A 342 -52.87 -43.57 36.97
CA SER A 342 -53.69 -43.35 38.16
C SER A 342 -52.96 -43.89 39.39
N PHE A 343 -52.77 -43.04 40.38
CA PHE A 343 -52.12 -43.35 41.65
C PHE A 343 -53.15 -43.28 42.78
N ASN A 344 -53.17 -44.30 43.64
CA ASN A 344 -53.98 -44.29 44.85
C ASN A 344 -53.26 -43.47 45.91
N VAL A 345 -53.75 -42.25 46.17
CA VAL A 345 -53.18 -41.39 47.21
C VAL A 345 -54.10 -41.45 48.42
N THR A 346 -53.63 -42.12 49.47
CA THR A 346 -54.35 -42.20 50.75
C THR A 346 -54.10 -40.93 51.52
N THR A 347 -55.08 -40.02 51.60
CA THR A 347 -55.39 -39.05 52.68
C THR A 347 -56.05 -37.76 52.14
N GLN A 348 -57.34 -37.83 51.76
CA GLN A 348 -58.17 -36.61 51.77
C GLN A 348 -59.10 -36.67 52.99
N LYS A 349 -58.85 -35.80 53.98
CA LYS A 349 -59.80 -35.56 55.08
C LYS A 349 -61.01 -34.82 54.51
N VAL A 350 -62.17 -35.46 54.51
CA VAL A 350 -63.42 -34.84 54.03
C VAL A 350 -64.17 -34.27 55.24
N ASP A 351 -64.11 -32.96 55.40
CA ASP A 351 -64.97 -32.20 56.31
C ASP A 351 -66.06 -31.50 55.47
N PRO A 352 -67.32 -31.97 55.50
CA PRO A 352 -68.43 -31.30 54.81
C PRO A 352 -68.82 -30.02 55.56
N SER A 353 -67.94 -29.01 55.49
CA SER A 353 -68.04 -27.63 55.96
C SER A 353 -68.27 -27.40 57.46
N ALA A 354 -67.51 -26.43 58.00
CA ALA A 354 -67.63 -25.65 59.25
C ALA A 354 -69.03 -25.38 59.85
N SER A 355 -70.13 -25.49 59.09
CA SER A 355 -71.46 -25.01 59.53
C SER A 355 -72.64 -25.99 59.37
N THR A 356 -72.53 -27.06 58.57
CA THR A 356 -73.66 -27.96 58.30
C THR A 356 -73.72 -29.17 59.24
N ARG A 357 -74.88 -29.40 59.87
CA ARG A 357 -75.14 -30.56 60.75
C ARG A 357 -76.00 -31.60 60.03
N VAL A 358 -75.76 -32.88 60.31
CA VAL A 358 -76.49 -34.02 59.73
C VAL A 358 -77.62 -34.45 60.67
N SER A 359 -78.83 -34.61 60.12
CA SER A 359 -79.97 -35.19 60.83
C SER A 359 -79.88 -36.72 60.85
N CYS A 360 -79.97 -37.29 62.04
CA CYS A 360 -79.82 -38.71 62.30
C CYS A 360 -81.10 -39.30 62.85
N THR A 361 -81.34 -40.56 62.53
CA THR A 361 -82.53 -41.28 62.95
C THR A 361 -82.19 -42.15 64.15
N VAL A 362 -83.01 -42.11 65.21
CA VAL A 362 -82.83 -42.96 66.39
C VAL A 362 -83.96 -43.97 66.41
N THR A 363 -83.61 -45.25 66.46
CA THR A 363 -84.57 -46.36 66.41
C THR A 363 -84.27 -47.36 67.52
N ASN A 364 -85.31 -48.00 68.06
CA ASN A 364 -85.17 -49.13 68.97
C ASN A 364 -85.70 -50.38 68.30
N SER A 365 -84.82 -51.36 68.12
CA SER A 365 -85.17 -52.69 67.62
C SER A 365 -84.67 -53.72 68.63
N GLY A 366 -85.57 -54.53 69.17
CA GLY A 366 -85.22 -55.62 70.10
C GLY A 366 -84.57 -55.17 71.42
N GLY A 367 -84.86 -53.96 71.91
CA GLY A 367 -84.32 -53.43 73.17
C GLY A 367 -83.00 -52.66 73.04
N THR A 368 -82.41 -52.59 71.84
CA THR A 368 -81.19 -51.82 71.58
C THR A 368 -81.50 -50.53 70.82
N VAL A 369 -81.11 -49.39 71.39
CA VAL A 369 -81.30 -48.07 70.76
C VAL A 369 -80.08 -47.73 69.88
N THR A 370 -80.31 -47.48 68.61
CA THR A 370 -79.26 -47.14 67.63
C THR A 370 -79.55 -45.80 66.97
N THR A 371 -78.53 -44.95 66.85
CA THR A 371 -78.56 -43.69 66.11
C THR A 371 -77.82 -43.89 64.80
N SER A 372 -78.49 -43.60 63.68
CA SER A 372 -77.96 -43.76 62.32
C SER A 372 -77.97 -42.41 61.59
N CYS A 373 -76.80 -41.97 61.15
CA CYS A 373 -76.59 -40.70 60.45
C CYS A 373 -76.17 -40.95 58.99
N PRO A 374 -76.81 -40.35 57.97
CA PRO A 374 -76.37 -40.47 56.58
C PRO A 374 -75.05 -39.71 56.32
N LEU A 375 -74.16 -40.26 55.50
CA LEU A 375 -72.92 -39.60 55.07
C LEU A 375 -73.13 -38.87 53.73
N ALA A 376 -72.59 -37.67 53.58
CA ALA A 376 -72.91 -36.78 52.46
C ALA A 376 -72.31 -37.22 51.10
N LEU A 377 -71.19 -37.95 51.12
CA LEU A 377 -70.41 -38.30 49.92
C LEU A 377 -70.16 -39.81 49.76
N SER A 378 -70.86 -40.66 50.52
CA SER A 378 -70.83 -42.12 50.36
C SER A 378 -72.23 -42.71 50.63
N SER A 379 -72.58 -43.81 49.96
CA SER A 379 -73.92 -44.41 50.00
C SER A 379 -74.22 -45.21 51.29
N GLY A 380 -73.76 -44.75 52.45
CA GLY A 380 -73.88 -45.46 53.72
C GLY A 380 -74.10 -44.56 54.93
N ASN A 381 -74.56 -45.19 56.02
CA ASN A 381 -74.86 -44.48 57.27
C ASN A 381 -73.82 -44.81 58.34
N ALA A 382 -73.40 -43.80 59.10
CA ALA A 382 -72.62 -43.99 60.31
C ALA A 382 -73.57 -44.33 61.47
N THR A 383 -73.27 -45.40 62.22
CA THR A 383 -74.14 -45.91 63.30
C THR A 383 -73.50 -45.84 64.66
N CYS A 384 -74.31 -45.58 65.68
CA CYS A 384 -73.89 -45.46 67.07
C CYS A 384 -74.89 -46.18 67.98
N THR A 385 -74.36 -46.97 68.92
CA THR A 385 -75.14 -47.67 69.96
C THR A 385 -74.70 -47.27 71.38
N THR A 386 -73.63 -46.48 71.51
CA THR A 386 -73.08 -46.04 72.80
C THR A 386 -73.30 -44.55 73.02
N TYR A 387 -73.86 -44.20 74.18
CA TYR A 387 -74.31 -42.84 74.48
C TYR A 387 -73.83 -42.38 75.85
N SER A 388 -73.55 -41.09 75.97
CA SER A 388 -73.35 -40.37 77.23
C SER A 388 -74.58 -39.52 77.57
N GLY A 389 -74.75 -39.12 78.83
CA GLY A 389 -75.90 -38.33 79.32
C GLY A 389 -76.96 -39.16 80.05
N SER A 390 -77.86 -38.50 80.79
CA SER A 390 -78.84 -39.19 81.65
C SER A 390 -80.15 -39.57 80.95
N GLY A 391 -80.40 -39.08 79.74
CA GLY A 391 -81.65 -39.31 79.00
C GLY A 391 -82.77 -38.33 79.29
N THR A 392 -82.49 -37.23 79.98
CA THR A 392 -83.45 -36.15 80.25
C THR A 392 -83.37 -35.05 79.20
N SER A 393 -84.31 -34.11 79.17
CA SER A 393 -84.23 -32.95 78.25
C SER A 393 -82.98 -32.08 78.49
N ALA A 394 -82.51 -32.00 79.74
CA ALA A 394 -81.32 -31.22 80.11
C ALA A 394 -80.00 -31.99 79.89
N SER A 395 -80.06 -33.33 79.88
CA SER A 395 -78.91 -34.20 79.59
C SER A 395 -79.39 -35.39 78.76
N PRO A 396 -79.67 -35.18 77.45
CA PRO A 396 -80.12 -36.25 76.57
C PRO A 396 -79.01 -37.28 76.36
N LYS A 397 -79.37 -38.47 75.92
CA LYS A 397 -78.41 -39.48 75.46
C LYS A 397 -77.79 -39.00 74.13
N VAL A 398 -76.49 -38.70 74.14
CA VAL A 398 -75.71 -38.22 72.99
C VAL A 398 -74.69 -39.28 72.61
N CYS A 399 -74.57 -39.57 71.32
CA CYS A 399 -73.61 -40.54 70.82
C CYS A 399 -72.17 -40.16 71.15
N THR A 400 -71.41 -41.11 71.72
CA THR A 400 -70.00 -40.92 72.05
C THR A 400 -69.07 -41.21 70.88
N SER A 401 -69.49 -42.09 69.97
CA SER A 401 -68.75 -42.44 68.76
C SER A 401 -69.69 -43.03 67.72
N PHE A 402 -69.35 -42.82 66.44
CA PHE A 402 -70.01 -43.47 65.31
C PHE A 402 -69.05 -44.46 64.64
N GLY A 403 -69.57 -45.61 64.22
CA GLY A 403 -68.85 -46.58 63.40
C GLY A 403 -69.32 -46.56 61.94
N PHE A 404 -68.38 -46.70 61.00
CA PHE A 404 -68.63 -46.89 59.57
C PHE A 404 -67.49 -47.68 58.90
N GLY A 405 -67.72 -48.94 58.54
CA GLY A 405 -66.77 -49.76 57.79
C GLY A 405 -65.36 -49.85 58.42
N SER A 406 -64.34 -50.05 57.58
CA SER A 406 -62.92 -50.20 57.97
C SER A 406 -62.13 -48.88 58.03
N GLY A 407 -62.78 -47.71 57.96
CA GLY A 407 -62.14 -46.39 58.03
C GLY A 407 -62.19 -45.78 59.43
N GLN A 408 -61.10 -45.19 59.91
CA GLN A 408 -61.11 -44.43 61.17
C GLN A 408 -61.87 -43.12 61.00
N VAL A 409 -62.85 -42.87 61.87
CA VAL A 409 -63.65 -41.63 61.93
C VAL A 409 -63.19 -40.84 63.14
N TYR A 410 -62.76 -39.59 62.95
CA TYR A 410 -62.45 -38.69 64.07
C TYR A 410 -63.68 -37.83 64.39
N VAL A 411 -64.16 -37.91 65.63
CA VAL A 411 -65.17 -37.00 66.18
C VAL A 411 -64.46 -35.94 67.02
N SER A 412 -64.38 -34.70 66.55
CA SER A 412 -64.07 -33.57 67.44
C SER A 412 -65.37 -33.11 68.10
N SER A 413 -65.42 -33.24 69.43
CA SER A 413 -66.56 -32.87 70.25
C SER A 413 -66.77 -31.36 70.28
N SER A 414 -68.02 -30.95 70.11
CA SER A 414 -68.69 -29.69 70.54
C SER A 414 -69.60 -29.16 69.42
N ASN A 415 -70.86 -28.78 69.62
CA ASN A 415 -71.68 -28.69 70.81
C ASN A 415 -73.16 -28.84 70.43
N SER A 416 -73.92 -29.30 71.43
CA SER A 416 -75.38 -29.40 71.54
C SER A 416 -76.16 -28.25 70.92
N THR A 417 -76.89 -28.55 69.85
CA THR A 417 -78.21 -27.98 69.55
C THR A 417 -79.09 -29.15 69.15
N SER A 418 -79.44 -29.94 70.16
CA SER A 418 -80.11 -31.23 69.98
C SER A 418 -81.56 -31.01 69.56
N SER A 419 -81.90 -31.42 68.33
CA SER A 419 -83.22 -32.00 68.12
C SER A 419 -83.25 -33.33 68.89
N LEU A 420 -84.33 -33.57 69.62
CA LEU A 420 -84.45 -34.70 70.52
C LEU A 420 -85.59 -35.59 70.05
N THR A 421 -85.39 -36.89 70.13
CA THR A 421 -86.48 -37.86 70.06
C THR A 421 -86.57 -38.63 71.37
N SER A 422 -87.76 -39.09 71.74
CA SER A 422 -87.97 -39.86 72.96
C SER A 422 -88.35 -41.28 72.62
N ILE A 423 -87.64 -42.24 73.21
CA ILE A 423 -87.92 -43.67 73.09
C ILE A 423 -87.95 -44.23 74.51
N GLY A 424 -89.07 -44.84 74.90
CA GLY A 424 -89.22 -45.44 76.24
C GLY A 424 -89.03 -44.46 77.40
N GLY A 425 -89.38 -43.18 77.22
CA GLY A 425 -89.21 -42.11 78.22
C GLY A 425 -87.80 -41.49 78.28
N VAL A 426 -86.83 -42.04 77.54
CA VAL A 426 -85.44 -41.54 77.47
C VAL A 426 -85.27 -40.68 76.22
N ARG A 427 -84.64 -39.50 76.33
CA ARG A 427 -84.40 -38.59 75.19
C ARG A 427 -83.02 -38.80 74.58
N TYR A 428 -82.95 -38.85 73.26
CA TYR A 428 -81.74 -39.02 72.45
C TYR A 428 -81.54 -37.86 71.48
N ALA A 429 -80.30 -37.44 71.27
CA ALA A 429 -79.96 -36.39 70.30
C ALA A 429 -79.97 -36.94 68.86
N THR A 430 -80.54 -36.17 67.93
CA THR A 430 -80.75 -36.55 66.51
C THR A 430 -79.95 -35.68 65.52
N LEU A 431 -79.01 -34.85 65.97
CA LEU A 431 -78.26 -33.95 65.08
C LEU A 431 -76.75 -33.92 65.43
N TYR A 432 -75.89 -34.24 64.46
CA TYR A 432 -74.43 -34.42 64.66
C TYR A 432 -73.59 -33.80 63.53
N ARG A 433 -72.29 -33.62 63.79
CA ARG A 433 -71.27 -33.23 62.81
C ARG A 433 -70.24 -34.37 62.70
N ILE A 434 -69.88 -34.82 61.50
CA ILE A 434 -69.05 -36.02 61.27
C ILE A 434 -67.96 -35.74 60.22
N THR A 435 -66.70 -36.11 60.50
CA THR A 435 -65.54 -36.00 59.59
C THR A 435 -64.92 -37.38 59.36
N TYR A 436 -64.53 -37.72 58.12
CA TYR A 436 -63.99 -39.04 57.76
C TYR A 436 -62.98 -38.99 56.60
N ASP A 437 -62.11 -40.00 56.53
CA ASP A 437 -61.10 -40.15 55.46
C ASP A 437 -61.65 -40.94 54.26
N VAL A 438 -61.26 -40.56 53.04
CA VAL A 438 -61.59 -41.28 51.80
C VAL A 438 -60.35 -41.44 50.92
N THR A 439 -60.20 -42.62 50.32
CA THR A 439 -59.19 -42.86 49.27
C THR A 439 -59.77 -42.45 47.92
N VAL A 440 -59.13 -41.49 47.25
CA VAL A 440 -59.49 -41.06 45.89
C VAL A 440 -58.35 -41.37 44.92
N PRO A 441 -58.62 -42.04 43.79
CA PRO A 441 -57.62 -42.21 42.73
C PRO A 441 -57.32 -40.84 42.10
N THR A 442 -56.03 -40.50 41.95
CA THR A 442 -55.59 -39.27 41.27
C THR A 442 -54.78 -39.62 40.02
N THR A 443 -55.10 -39.00 38.89
CA THR A 443 -54.36 -39.19 37.63
C THR A 443 -53.22 -38.17 37.54
N LYS A 444 -51.99 -38.62 37.26
CA LYS A 444 -50.83 -37.76 37.00
C LYS A 444 -50.26 -38.01 35.62
N TYR A 445 -49.71 -36.97 35.00
CA TYR A 445 -49.09 -36.99 33.67
C TYR A 445 -47.57 -36.94 33.81
N TYR A 446 -46.85 -37.76 33.04
CA TYR A 446 -45.40 -37.82 33.01
C TYR A 446 -44.92 -38.17 31.59
N VAL A 447 -43.67 -37.82 31.27
CA VAL A 447 -43.06 -38.26 30.01
C VAL A 447 -42.59 -39.71 30.18
N SER A 448 -43.18 -40.61 29.40
CA SER A 448 -42.93 -42.05 29.51
C SER A 448 -41.74 -42.51 28.69
N SER A 449 -41.28 -41.70 27.74
CA SER A 449 -40.12 -42.01 26.90
C SER A 449 -39.33 -40.78 26.46
N TYR A 450 -38.01 -40.93 26.41
CA TYR A 450 -37.06 -39.93 25.95
C TYR A 450 -36.30 -40.49 24.76
N SER A 451 -36.15 -39.70 23.69
CA SER A 451 -35.22 -40.02 22.61
C SER A 451 -33.90 -39.29 22.82
N GLY A 452 -32.82 -39.99 22.54
CA GLY A 452 -31.48 -39.46 22.71
C GLY A 452 -30.42 -40.41 22.21
N ALA A 453 -29.17 -40.02 22.37
CA ALA A 453 -28.04 -40.90 22.10
C ALA A 453 -27.60 -41.57 23.41
N ALA A 454 -27.34 -42.88 23.38
CA ALA A 454 -26.77 -43.64 24.49
C ALA A 454 -25.36 -44.15 24.11
N GLY A 455 -24.38 -43.98 24.99
CA GLY A 455 -23.01 -44.47 24.74
C GLY A 455 -22.05 -44.18 25.90
N ALA A 456 -20.80 -44.62 25.77
CA ALA A 456 -19.74 -44.25 26.71
C ALA A 456 -19.48 -42.74 26.59
N GLY A 457 -19.74 -41.99 27.68
CA GLY A 457 -19.59 -40.55 27.72
C GLY A 457 -18.18 -40.14 28.14
N TYR A 458 -17.54 -39.30 27.34
CA TYR A 458 -16.31 -38.61 27.70
C TYR A 458 -16.63 -37.18 28.11
N TYR A 459 -16.21 -36.80 29.31
CA TYR A 459 -16.33 -35.43 29.79
C TYR A 459 -15.15 -34.59 29.30
N TYR A 460 -15.40 -33.38 28.85
CA TYR A 460 -14.40 -32.44 28.37
C TYR A 460 -14.73 -31.00 28.77
N THR A 461 -13.72 -30.15 28.88
CA THR A 461 -13.93 -28.72 29.14
C THR A 461 -14.13 -27.98 27.82
N ALA A 462 -15.26 -27.28 27.67
CA ALA A 462 -15.65 -26.66 26.40
C ALA A 462 -15.15 -25.23 26.21
N ALA A 463 -14.86 -24.49 27.29
CA ALA A 463 -14.56 -23.07 27.25
C ALA A 463 -13.34 -22.70 28.11
N TYR A 464 -12.48 -21.84 27.58
CA TYR A 464 -11.23 -21.40 28.23
C TYR A 464 -11.00 -19.89 28.10
N ASN A 465 -10.52 -19.27 29.18
CA ASN A 465 -9.87 -17.98 29.16
C ASN A 465 -8.41 -18.20 28.73
N VAL A 466 -8.02 -17.55 27.64
CA VAL A 466 -6.66 -17.59 27.09
C VAL A 466 -6.02 -16.23 27.23
N THR A 467 -4.76 -16.18 27.67
CA THR A 467 -3.98 -14.93 27.69
C THR A 467 -2.93 -14.96 26.60
N PHE A 468 -2.79 -13.87 25.85
CA PHE A 468 -1.73 -13.66 24.88
C PHE A 468 -0.73 -12.65 25.44
N SER A 469 0.37 -13.14 26.04
CA SER A 469 1.37 -12.28 26.72
C SER A 469 2.81 -12.48 26.26
N THR A 470 3.06 -13.37 25.31
CA THR A 470 4.40 -13.59 24.74
C THR A 470 4.65 -12.60 23.62
N SER A 471 5.56 -11.67 23.84
CA SER A 471 6.10 -10.86 22.77
C SER A 471 6.79 -11.74 21.72
N GLN A 472 6.69 -11.34 20.45
CA GLN A 472 7.28 -12.06 19.32
C GLN A 472 8.30 -11.17 18.61
N THR A 473 9.44 -11.74 18.27
CA THR A 473 10.44 -11.09 17.43
C THR A 473 10.29 -11.59 16.00
N LEU A 474 10.02 -10.67 15.07
CA LEU A 474 9.79 -10.99 13.66
C LEU A 474 10.85 -10.28 12.81
N ASN A 475 11.45 -10.99 11.86
CA ASN A 475 12.29 -10.36 10.85
C ASN A 475 11.38 -9.56 9.92
N VAL A 476 11.72 -8.29 9.67
CA VAL A 476 10.99 -7.48 8.71
C VAL A 476 11.60 -7.74 7.32
N ARG A 477 11.15 -8.86 6.76
CA ARG A 477 11.49 -9.33 5.43
C ARG A 477 10.21 -9.69 4.70
N VAL A 478 10.11 -9.42 3.40
CA VAL A 478 8.86 -9.65 2.66
C VAL A 478 9.11 -10.25 1.29
N LYS A 479 8.40 -11.34 0.98
CA LYS A 479 8.31 -11.89 -0.37
C LYS A 479 7.47 -10.94 -1.24
N VAL A 480 8.03 -10.54 -2.37
CA VAL A 480 7.42 -9.55 -3.30
C VAL A 480 7.34 -10.13 -4.71
N CYS A 481 6.59 -9.45 -5.59
CA CYS A 481 6.36 -9.84 -6.98
C CYS A 481 5.76 -11.24 -7.13
N ASP A 482 4.81 -11.57 -6.24
CA ASP A 482 4.09 -12.83 -6.25
C ASP A 482 2.83 -12.74 -7.13
N SER A 483 2.93 -13.20 -8.38
CA SER A 483 1.83 -13.17 -9.34
C SER A 483 0.62 -14.01 -8.92
N SER A 484 0.75 -14.93 -7.95
CA SER A 484 -0.38 -15.74 -7.47
C SER A 484 -1.39 -14.95 -6.65
N VAL A 485 -0.98 -13.82 -6.06
CA VAL A 485 -1.85 -12.90 -5.30
C VAL A 485 -2.09 -11.61 -6.06
N GLY A 486 -1.11 -11.17 -6.85
CA GLY A 486 -1.13 -9.94 -7.64
C GLY A 486 0.24 -9.26 -7.59
N LEU A 487 0.61 -8.57 -8.66
CA LEU A 487 1.92 -7.93 -8.77
C LEU A 487 1.87 -6.50 -8.22
N GLU A 488 2.91 -6.11 -7.48
CA GLU A 488 3.15 -4.72 -7.10
C GLU A 488 3.44 -3.86 -8.34
N THR A 489 3.15 -2.56 -8.27
CA THR A 489 3.30 -1.63 -9.41
C THR A 489 4.74 -1.50 -9.92
N ASN A 490 5.72 -1.80 -9.08
CA ASN A 490 7.14 -1.74 -9.43
C ASN A 490 7.73 -3.12 -9.79
N CYS A 491 6.89 -4.14 -9.98
CA CYS A 491 7.36 -5.45 -10.46
C CYS A 491 7.48 -5.44 -11.98
N LYS A 492 8.67 -5.78 -12.49
CA LYS A 492 8.95 -5.98 -13.91
C LYS A 492 9.29 -7.43 -14.21
N GLN A 493 8.92 -7.87 -15.40
CA GLN A 493 9.16 -9.22 -15.87
C GLN A 493 10.53 -9.32 -16.56
N PHE A 494 11.32 -10.31 -16.15
CA PHE A 494 12.59 -10.71 -16.75
C PHE A 494 12.50 -12.19 -17.12
N GLY A 495 12.33 -12.49 -18.41
CA GLY A 495 12.00 -13.84 -18.84
C GLY A 495 10.68 -14.31 -18.24
N SER A 496 10.72 -15.36 -17.40
CA SER A 496 9.55 -15.84 -16.65
C SER A 496 9.49 -15.33 -15.19
N ALA A 497 10.51 -14.61 -14.73
CA ALA A 497 10.64 -14.13 -13.35
C ALA A 497 10.08 -12.71 -13.20
N TRP A 498 9.43 -12.42 -12.08
CA TRP A 498 9.02 -11.06 -11.72
C TRP A 498 9.93 -10.52 -10.63
N LYS A 499 10.44 -9.29 -10.81
CA LYS A 499 11.39 -8.66 -9.90
C LYS A 499 10.98 -7.23 -9.59
N PRO A 500 11.16 -6.77 -8.34
CA PRO A 500 10.96 -5.37 -8.02
C PRO A 500 12.12 -4.57 -8.65
N THR A 501 11.77 -3.50 -9.36
CA THR A 501 12.73 -2.54 -9.92
C THR A 501 12.51 -1.16 -9.31
N GLY A 502 13.54 -0.33 -9.39
CA GLY A 502 13.49 1.10 -9.09
C GLY A 502 14.04 1.91 -10.25
N VAL A 503 14.25 3.20 -10.03
CA VAL A 503 14.65 4.15 -11.08
C VAL A 503 15.97 3.80 -11.75
N LEU A 504 16.87 3.12 -11.05
CA LEU A 504 18.16 2.73 -11.60
C LEU A 504 18.01 1.65 -12.65
N GLN A 505 17.30 0.55 -12.36
CA GLN A 505 17.09 -0.51 -13.34
C GLN A 505 16.24 -0.01 -14.51
N ASP A 506 15.28 0.87 -14.24
CA ASP A 506 14.37 1.42 -15.24
C ASP A 506 15.06 2.34 -16.26
N ASN A 507 16.26 2.82 -15.94
CA ASN A 507 17.05 3.73 -16.78
C ASN A 507 18.49 3.25 -16.99
N ALA A 508 18.73 1.95 -16.82
CA ALA A 508 20.04 1.33 -16.76
C ALA A 508 20.85 1.41 -18.07
N ASP A 509 20.16 1.58 -19.20
CA ASP A 509 20.68 1.71 -20.56
C ASP A 509 20.68 3.17 -21.06
N LYS A 510 19.98 4.08 -20.37
CA LYS A 510 19.81 5.48 -20.76
C LYS A 510 20.84 6.43 -20.16
N MET A 511 21.57 6.00 -19.14
CA MET A 511 22.57 6.80 -18.44
C MET A 511 23.59 5.94 -17.74
N ARG A 512 24.69 6.57 -17.32
CA ARG A 512 25.72 5.92 -16.51
C ARG A 512 25.63 6.41 -15.08
N PHE A 513 25.83 5.50 -14.13
CA PHE A 513 25.72 5.78 -12.70
C PHE A 513 27.03 5.49 -11.98
N GLY A 514 27.34 6.30 -10.97
CA GLY A 514 28.43 6.05 -10.02
C GLY A 514 28.05 6.52 -8.62
N VAL A 515 28.84 6.11 -7.61
CA VAL A 515 28.55 6.43 -6.20
C VAL A 515 29.81 6.85 -5.47
N SER A 516 29.72 7.99 -4.82
CA SER A 516 30.60 8.45 -3.76
C SER A 516 29.83 8.51 -2.45
N SER A 517 30.47 8.09 -1.36
CA SER A 517 29.87 8.09 -0.02
C SER A 517 30.98 7.96 1.02
N TYR A 518 30.63 7.72 2.26
CA TYR A 518 31.58 7.52 3.35
C TYR A 518 31.94 6.05 3.55
N PHE A 519 33.10 5.82 4.15
CA PHE A 519 33.29 4.63 4.99
C PHE A 519 32.80 4.92 6.42
N GLN A 520 32.41 3.88 7.14
CA GLN A 520 31.76 3.95 8.45
C GLN A 520 32.76 4.33 9.55
N ALA A 521 33.16 5.59 9.58
CA ALA A 521 33.96 6.17 10.65
C ALA A 521 33.44 7.55 10.97
N ASN A 522 33.56 7.95 12.25
CA ASN A 522 33.23 9.31 12.69
C ASN A 522 34.37 10.30 12.43
N ASP A 523 35.25 9.91 11.51
CA ASP A 523 36.37 10.67 10.97
C ASP A 523 35.85 11.86 10.15
N VAL A 524 36.59 12.97 10.22
CA VAL A 524 36.26 14.23 9.54
C VAL A 524 36.69 14.20 8.06
N ASP A 525 37.59 13.28 7.70
CA ASP A 525 38.17 13.12 6.36
C ASP A 525 37.92 11.67 5.88
N ASN A 526 36.73 11.39 5.34
CA ASN A 526 36.33 10.02 4.98
C ASN A 526 35.41 9.91 3.75
N ALA A 527 35.36 10.96 2.93
CA ALA A 527 34.63 10.98 1.66
C ALA A 527 35.39 10.19 0.59
N VAL A 528 34.78 9.14 0.02
CA VAL A 528 35.46 8.21 -0.89
C VAL A 528 34.57 7.77 -2.05
N LEU A 529 35.21 7.37 -3.16
CA LEU A 529 34.52 6.73 -4.28
C LEU A 529 34.21 5.26 -3.94
N ARG A 530 32.93 4.87 -4.08
CA ARG A 530 32.41 3.53 -3.76
C ARG A 530 32.10 2.69 -4.99
N SER A 531 31.73 3.34 -6.10
CA SER A 531 31.59 2.73 -7.42
C SER A 531 31.94 3.76 -8.48
N LYS A 532 32.75 3.35 -9.46
CA LYS A 532 33.01 4.16 -10.66
C LYS A 532 31.76 4.34 -11.50
N LEU A 533 31.83 5.31 -12.41
CA LEU A 533 30.74 5.70 -13.30
C LEU A 533 30.60 4.71 -14.46
N LYS A 534 29.47 3.99 -14.55
CA LYS A 534 29.28 2.91 -15.54
C LYS A 534 27.81 2.68 -15.90
N TYR A 535 27.58 1.99 -17.03
CA TYR A 535 26.25 1.43 -17.31
C TYR A 535 26.02 0.24 -16.37
N ILE A 536 24.83 0.18 -15.79
CA ILE A 536 24.48 -0.85 -14.81
C ILE A 536 23.54 -1.91 -15.39
N GLY A 537 22.99 -1.68 -16.58
CA GLY A 537 22.07 -2.60 -17.25
C GLY A 537 22.78 -3.61 -18.15
N PRO A 538 22.03 -4.58 -18.73
CA PRO A 538 22.61 -5.58 -19.63
C PRO A 538 23.19 -5.02 -20.94
N GLN A 539 22.83 -3.79 -21.28
CA GLN A 539 23.32 -3.07 -22.46
C GLN A 539 24.06 -1.79 -22.05
N GLN A 540 25.01 -1.38 -22.88
CA GLN A 540 25.75 -0.13 -22.75
C GLN A 540 25.82 0.58 -24.11
N PHE A 541 25.92 1.90 -24.09
CA PHE A 541 26.03 2.68 -25.31
C PHE A 541 27.45 2.72 -25.87
N SER A 542 27.58 2.55 -27.19
CA SER A 542 28.77 2.76 -27.99
C SER A 542 28.48 3.76 -29.10
N ALA A 543 29.32 4.79 -29.22
CA ALA A 543 29.18 5.80 -30.28
C ALA A 543 29.30 5.22 -31.71
N VAL A 544 29.90 4.04 -31.88
CA VAL A 544 30.10 3.40 -33.19
C VAL A 544 28.98 2.41 -33.51
N SER A 545 28.55 1.62 -32.53
CA SER A 545 27.68 0.47 -32.74
C SER A 545 26.30 0.60 -32.07
N GLY A 546 25.98 1.75 -31.48
CA GLY A 546 24.77 1.93 -30.69
C GLY A 546 24.81 1.11 -29.39
N LEU A 547 23.69 0.51 -28.99
CA LEU A 547 23.62 -0.33 -27.80
C LEU A 547 24.33 -1.69 -28.04
N VAL A 548 25.31 -1.99 -27.19
CA VAL A 548 26.07 -3.25 -27.18
C VAL A 548 25.95 -3.96 -25.82
N SER A 549 26.31 -5.24 -25.74
CA SER A 549 26.30 -5.97 -24.48
C SER A 549 27.20 -5.31 -23.43
N ASN A 550 26.72 -5.22 -22.19
CA ASN A 550 27.48 -4.70 -21.07
C ASN A 550 28.06 -5.84 -20.21
N PRO A 551 29.39 -5.99 -20.14
CA PRO A 551 30.02 -7.00 -19.27
C PRO A 551 29.95 -6.63 -17.79
N LEU A 552 29.66 -5.38 -17.43
CA LEU A 552 29.57 -4.86 -16.06
C LEU A 552 28.11 -4.68 -15.59
N THR A 553 27.17 -5.43 -16.17
CA THR A 553 25.76 -5.38 -15.75
C THR A 553 25.62 -5.73 -14.27
N GLU A 554 24.75 -5.02 -13.56
CA GLU A 554 24.50 -5.26 -12.13
C GLU A 554 23.30 -6.17 -11.88
N PHE A 555 22.53 -6.47 -12.93
CA PHE A 555 21.43 -7.42 -12.89
C PHE A 555 21.37 -8.30 -14.15
N SER A 556 20.86 -9.52 -13.98
CA SER A 556 20.70 -10.51 -15.03
C SER A 556 19.60 -10.09 -16.02
N SER A 557 19.90 -10.13 -17.33
CA SER A 557 18.88 -9.95 -18.37
C SER A 557 17.88 -11.10 -18.47
N THR A 558 18.26 -12.29 -17.98
CA THR A 558 17.46 -13.51 -18.10
C THR A 558 16.35 -13.58 -17.06
N ASP A 559 16.68 -13.26 -15.80
CA ASP A 559 15.78 -13.45 -14.65
C ASP A 559 15.78 -12.26 -13.66
N GLY A 560 16.50 -11.18 -13.98
CA GLY A 560 16.51 -9.94 -13.20
C GLY A 560 17.19 -10.05 -11.84
N THR A 561 17.90 -11.14 -11.53
CA THR A 561 18.66 -11.30 -10.28
C THR A 561 19.82 -10.31 -10.19
N LEU A 562 20.07 -9.74 -9.00
CA LEU A 562 21.19 -8.82 -8.75
C LEU A 562 22.50 -9.59 -8.63
N LEU A 563 23.55 -9.10 -9.27
CA LEU A 563 24.89 -9.68 -9.17
C LEU A 563 25.61 -9.13 -7.94
N GLN A 564 26.28 -9.97 -7.17
CA GLN A 564 26.96 -9.55 -5.92
C GLN A 564 28.22 -8.71 -6.16
N ASN A 565 29.03 -9.07 -7.16
CA ASN A 565 30.26 -8.38 -7.51
C ASN A 565 30.31 -8.15 -9.04
N PRO A 566 29.47 -7.23 -9.57
CA PRO A 566 29.40 -6.95 -11.00
C PRO A 566 30.68 -6.34 -11.57
N ASP A 567 31.52 -5.73 -10.74
CA ASP A 567 32.79 -5.14 -11.16
C ASP A 567 33.92 -5.49 -10.18
N SER A 568 34.55 -6.64 -10.42
CA SER A 568 35.66 -7.10 -9.59
C SER A 568 36.89 -6.20 -9.68
N SER A 569 37.01 -5.37 -10.72
CA SER A 569 38.14 -4.45 -10.89
C SER A 569 38.14 -3.33 -9.86
N ASP A 570 36.97 -2.85 -9.43
CA ASP A 570 36.81 -1.87 -8.36
C ASP A 570 37.30 -2.43 -7.01
N SER A 571 37.20 -3.75 -6.82
CA SER A 571 37.67 -4.45 -5.62
C SER A 571 39.12 -4.92 -5.68
N ALA A 572 39.81 -4.79 -6.82
CA ALA A 572 41.18 -5.29 -6.95
C ALA A 572 42.14 -4.52 -6.02
N THR A 573 43.12 -5.22 -5.44
CA THR A 573 44.10 -4.61 -4.51
C THR A 573 44.86 -3.42 -5.09
N ALA A 574 45.06 -3.38 -6.41
CA ALA A 574 45.68 -2.25 -7.09
C ALA A 574 44.78 -0.99 -7.14
N ASN A 575 43.46 -1.16 -7.04
CA ASN A 575 42.45 -0.13 -7.28
C ASN A 575 41.72 0.32 -6.02
N SER A 576 41.71 -0.49 -4.96
CA SER A 576 41.03 -0.23 -3.69
C SER A 576 42.03 -0.15 -2.53
N PHE A 577 41.96 0.91 -1.73
CA PHE A 577 42.87 1.13 -0.59
C PHE A 577 42.82 0.01 0.45
N ILE A 578 41.63 -0.56 0.68
CA ILE A 578 41.42 -1.63 1.66
C ILE A 578 41.55 -3.04 1.06
N GLY A 579 41.87 -3.15 -0.22
CA GLY A 579 41.97 -4.42 -0.94
C GLY A 579 40.62 -5.03 -1.34
N ALA A 580 40.62 -6.35 -1.50
CA ALA A 580 39.50 -7.16 -1.99
C ALA A 580 38.28 -7.13 -1.05
N VAL A 581 37.10 -7.00 -1.65
CA VAL A 581 35.80 -6.94 -0.96
C VAL A 581 34.77 -7.83 -1.66
N SER A 582 33.67 -8.11 -0.97
CA SER A 582 32.64 -9.04 -1.42
C SER A 582 31.51 -8.40 -2.23
N ASN A 583 31.34 -7.07 -2.18
CA ASN A 583 30.31 -6.37 -2.95
C ASN A 583 30.90 -5.18 -3.71
N THR A 584 30.45 -4.99 -4.95
CA THR A 584 30.77 -3.84 -5.80
C THR A 584 29.52 -3.39 -6.57
N GLY A 585 29.59 -2.26 -7.26
CA GLY A 585 28.48 -1.72 -8.04
C GLY A 585 27.55 -0.79 -7.27
N VAL A 586 26.83 0.01 -8.04
CA VAL A 586 25.93 1.08 -7.61
C VAL A 586 24.74 0.53 -6.84
N ILE A 587 24.04 -0.47 -7.40
CA ILE A 587 22.82 -1.06 -6.82
C ILE A 587 23.17 -1.74 -5.49
N ASN A 588 24.25 -2.51 -5.46
CA ASN A 588 24.67 -3.18 -4.22
C ASN A 588 25.01 -2.18 -3.13
N TYR A 589 25.76 -1.11 -3.46
CA TYR A 589 26.12 -0.11 -2.47
C TYR A 589 24.86 0.51 -1.85
N ILE A 590 23.94 1.01 -2.68
CA ILE A 590 22.67 1.60 -2.23
C ILE A 590 21.87 0.63 -1.36
N ASN A 591 21.80 -0.64 -1.75
CA ASN A 591 21.01 -1.64 -1.05
C ASN A 591 21.62 -2.10 0.28
N LYS A 592 22.95 -2.16 0.38
CA LYS A 592 23.61 -2.89 1.48
C LYS A 592 24.47 -2.00 2.39
N PHE A 593 24.58 -0.69 2.12
CA PHE A 593 25.34 0.15 3.04
C PHE A 593 24.72 0.12 4.47
N GLY A 594 25.57 0.01 5.48
CA GLY A 594 25.22 -0.22 6.89
C GLY A 594 24.86 -1.66 7.26
N SER A 595 24.70 -2.56 6.28
CA SER A 595 24.25 -3.93 6.55
C SER A 595 25.35 -4.84 7.08
N ALA A 596 26.63 -4.63 6.74
CA ALA A 596 27.73 -5.44 7.25
C ALA A 596 28.35 -4.82 8.52
N SER A 597 28.41 -3.48 8.59
CA SER A 597 28.90 -2.74 9.76
C SER A 597 27.92 -2.76 10.93
N HIS A 598 26.61 -2.95 10.67
CA HIS A 598 25.53 -2.86 11.66
C HIS A 598 25.44 -1.49 12.37
N THR A 599 26.03 -0.47 11.76
CA THR A 599 26.09 0.90 12.28
C THR A 599 26.32 1.89 11.14
N TYR A 600 25.92 3.13 11.35
CA TYR A 600 26.03 4.23 10.40
C TYR A 600 27.00 5.29 10.92
N LYS A 601 27.46 6.17 10.04
CA LYS A 601 28.28 7.33 10.41
C LYS A 601 27.46 8.31 11.25
N THR A 602 28.11 9.06 12.14
CA THR A 602 27.47 10.04 13.05
C THR A 602 27.51 11.48 12.58
N TYR A 603 28.50 11.85 11.78
CA TYR A 603 28.72 13.22 11.32
C TYR A 603 28.81 13.21 9.80
N ASP A 604 28.12 14.09 9.11
CA ASP A 604 27.99 14.14 7.66
C ASP A 604 28.75 15.33 7.03
N ASN A 605 29.97 15.04 6.60
CA ASN A 605 30.89 16.01 6.00
C ASN A 605 30.60 16.25 4.50
N VAL A 606 29.37 16.65 4.17
CA VAL A 606 28.85 16.69 2.80
C VAL A 606 29.61 17.61 1.85
N GLY A 607 30.13 18.75 2.33
CA GLY A 607 30.98 19.63 1.52
C GLY A 607 32.24 18.93 1.01
N LYS A 608 32.85 18.07 1.83
CA LYS A 608 34.01 17.24 1.43
C LYS A 608 33.60 16.10 0.51
N LEU A 609 32.45 15.49 0.75
CA LEU A 609 31.88 14.48 -0.14
C LEU A 609 31.68 15.04 -1.54
N TYR A 610 30.99 16.17 -1.64
CA TYR A 610 30.71 16.85 -2.90
C TYR A 610 32.00 17.26 -3.63
N TYR A 611 32.99 17.78 -2.88
CA TYR A 611 34.31 18.10 -3.42
C TYR A 611 35.02 16.87 -4.01
N GLU A 612 35.03 15.74 -3.29
CA GLU A 612 35.66 14.51 -3.77
C GLU A 612 34.94 13.96 -5.01
N THR A 613 33.61 14.04 -5.06
CA THR A 613 32.80 13.70 -6.25
C THR A 613 33.17 14.58 -7.44
N LEU A 614 33.32 15.90 -7.23
CA LEU A 614 33.74 16.82 -8.30
C LEU A 614 35.17 16.54 -8.77
N LYS A 615 36.10 16.18 -7.88
CA LYS A 615 37.45 15.79 -8.30
C LYS A 615 37.45 14.60 -9.24
N TYR A 616 36.57 13.61 -8.99
CA TYR A 616 36.40 12.48 -9.91
C TYR A 616 35.96 12.98 -11.29
N TYR A 617 34.92 13.82 -11.37
CA TYR A 617 34.51 14.44 -12.63
C TYR A 617 35.58 15.29 -13.30
N ARG A 618 36.49 15.90 -12.53
CA ARG A 618 37.63 16.68 -13.04
C ARG A 618 38.83 15.83 -13.46
N HIS A 619 38.76 14.52 -13.27
CA HIS A 619 39.86 13.58 -13.50
C HIS A 619 41.13 13.96 -12.70
N VAL A 620 40.96 14.41 -11.46
CA VAL A 620 42.05 14.72 -10.51
C VAL A 620 42.16 13.60 -9.49
N SER A 621 43.38 13.16 -9.15
CA SER A 621 43.61 12.06 -8.19
C SER A 621 42.90 12.26 -6.84
N PRO A 622 42.46 11.19 -6.16
CA PRO A 622 41.74 11.25 -4.89
C PRO A 622 42.50 12.01 -3.80
N THR A 623 41.77 12.61 -2.87
CA THR A 623 42.34 13.32 -1.72
C THR A 623 42.89 12.30 -0.73
N THR A 624 44.22 12.24 -0.58
CA THR A 624 44.88 11.24 0.26
C THR A 624 44.38 11.20 1.70
N ALA A 625 44.14 12.36 2.31
CA ALA A 625 43.61 12.43 3.68
C ALA A 625 42.23 11.77 3.83
N PHE A 626 41.43 11.69 2.77
CA PHE A 626 40.05 11.22 2.85
C PHE A 626 39.89 9.70 2.83
N TYR A 627 40.93 8.93 2.48
CA TYR A 627 40.85 7.46 2.49
C TYR A 627 41.83 6.80 3.47
N GLN A 628 42.76 7.56 4.08
CA GLN A 628 43.80 7.02 4.95
C GLN A 628 43.27 6.30 6.20
N GLY A 629 42.09 6.69 6.71
CA GLY A 629 41.42 6.04 7.85
C GLY A 629 40.61 4.79 7.50
N ALA A 630 40.51 4.43 6.22
CA ALA A 630 39.72 3.29 5.79
C ALA A 630 40.35 1.95 6.18
N LYS A 631 39.50 0.98 6.53
CA LYS A 631 39.83 -0.39 6.94
C LYS A 631 38.76 -1.34 6.41
N SER A 632 39.09 -2.62 6.25
CA SER A 632 38.09 -3.63 5.86
C SER A 632 36.89 -3.69 6.84
N ALA A 633 37.11 -3.42 8.13
CA ALA A 633 36.07 -3.41 9.15
C ALA A 633 35.10 -2.21 9.08
N ASN A 634 35.54 -1.05 8.57
CA ASN A 634 34.71 0.16 8.48
C ASN A 634 34.27 0.47 7.03
N ALA A 635 34.78 -0.24 6.04
CA ALA A 635 34.37 -0.08 4.65
C ALA A 635 33.06 -0.79 4.32
N ASP A 636 32.49 -1.55 5.26
CA ASP A 636 31.14 -2.14 5.17
C ASP A 636 31.00 -3.11 3.98
N GLY A 637 32.08 -3.83 3.66
CA GLY A 637 32.11 -4.81 2.57
C GLY A 637 32.14 -4.21 1.15
N PHE A 638 32.40 -2.91 1.02
CA PHE A 638 32.50 -2.16 -0.23
C PHE A 638 33.89 -1.55 -0.44
N PRO A 639 34.33 -1.32 -1.68
CA PRO A 639 35.68 -0.83 -1.93
C PRO A 639 35.84 0.63 -1.50
N VAL A 640 37.10 1.04 -1.35
CA VAL A 640 37.52 2.44 -1.22
C VAL A 640 38.43 2.72 -2.40
N ILE A 641 37.84 3.19 -3.51
CA ILE A 641 38.49 3.21 -4.83
C ILE A 641 39.45 4.39 -4.91
N THR A 642 40.72 4.09 -5.17
CA THR A 642 41.80 5.08 -5.26
C THR A 642 42.40 5.21 -6.67
N GLN A 643 42.11 4.27 -7.57
CA GLN A 643 42.47 4.38 -8.98
C GLN A 643 41.24 4.81 -9.77
N TRP A 644 41.23 6.08 -10.17
CA TRP A 644 40.12 6.70 -10.90
C TRP A 644 40.42 6.68 -12.40
N ASP A 645 39.46 6.16 -13.16
CA ASP A 645 39.40 6.34 -14.60
C ASP A 645 38.82 7.72 -14.96
N ASP A 646 38.86 8.07 -16.24
CA ASP A 646 38.19 9.27 -16.70
C ASP A 646 36.66 9.03 -16.77
N PRO A 647 35.84 9.72 -15.96
CA PRO A 647 34.40 9.52 -16.00
C PRO A 647 33.71 10.18 -17.21
N ILE A 648 34.30 11.20 -17.85
CA ILE A 648 33.70 11.88 -19.00
C ILE A 648 34.23 11.25 -20.28
N GLN A 649 33.37 10.56 -21.02
CA GLN A 649 33.77 9.81 -22.22
C GLN A 649 33.63 10.63 -23.50
N TYR A 650 32.75 11.63 -23.50
CA TYR A 650 32.43 12.44 -24.68
C TYR A 650 32.27 13.91 -24.32
N SER A 651 32.66 14.81 -25.24
CA SER A 651 32.68 16.25 -24.98
C SER A 651 31.29 16.90 -24.80
N CYS A 652 30.23 16.30 -25.34
CA CYS A 652 28.85 16.76 -25.20
C CYS A 652 28.08 16.02 -24.08
N GLN A 653 28.75 15.18 -23.30
CA GLN A 653 28.11 14.38 -22.26
C GLN A 653 27.69 15.28 -21.10
N LYS A 654 26.38 15.28 -20.78
CA LYS A 654 25.87 16.00 -19.61
C LYS A 654 26.28 15.28 -18.32
N ASN A 655 26.65 16.04 -17.30
CA ASN A 655 27.13 15.51 -16.02
C ASN A 655 26.27 16.03 -14.86
N TYR A 656 25.87 15.13 -13.97
CA TYR A 656 25.02 15.44 -12.82
C TYR A 656 25.62 14.88 -11.53
N ILE A 657 25.39 15.61 -10.44
CA ILE A 657 25.58 15.12 -9.08
C ILE A 657 24.23 15.18 -8.35
N ILE A 658 23.78 14.03 -7.85
CA ILE A 658 22.63 13.94 -6.94
C ILE A 658 23.18 13.74 -5.53
N VAL A 659 23.06 14.77 -4.70
CA VAL A 659 23.43 14.71 -3.28
C VAL A 659 22.23 14.24 -2.48
N MET A 660 22.43 13.40 -1.48
CA MET A 660 21.38 12.99 -0.54
C MET A 660 21.87 13.14 0.88
N GLY A 661 21.07 13.73 1.76
CA GLY A 661 21.35 13.84 3.20
C GLY A 661 20.34 14.75 3.87
N ASP A 662 20.70 15.32 5.01
CA ASP A 662 19.91 16.36 5.69
C ASP A 662 20.71 17.65 5.90
N THR A 663 20.04 18.70 6.38
CA THR A 663 20.61 20.04 6.54
C THR A 663 21.37 20.26 7.85
N HIS A 664 21.54 19.22 8.67
CA HIS A 664 22.31 19.23 9.93
C HIS A 664 23.77 18.82 9.75
N THR A 665 24.34 19.17 8.60
CA THR A 665 25.72 18.90 8.17
C THR A 665 26.81 19.15 9.22
N TRP A 666 27.84 18.31 9.27
CA TRP A 666 28.94 18.38 10.24
C TRP A 666 30.33 18.28 9.63
N CYS A 667 31.27 19.08 10.15
CA CYS A 667 32.72 18.98 9.89
C CYS A 667 33.10 18.91 8.40
N ASP A 668 32.45 19.72 7.58
CA ASP A 668 32.66 19.81 6.13
C ASP A 668 33.41 21.08 5.70
N LYS A 669 34.09 21.73 6.63
CA LYS A 669 34.97 22.86 6.36
C LYS A 669 36.33 22.31 5.89
N ARG A 670 37.32 23.18 5.64
CA ARG A 670 38.64 22.77 5.12
C ARG A 670 38.58 22.17 3.71
N LEU A 671 38.14 23.01 2.79
CA LEU A 671 38.22 22.80 1.34
C LEU A 671 39.30 23.71 0.72
N PRO A 672 39.69 23.53 -0.55
CA PRO A 672 40.68 24.41 -1.19
C PRO A 672 40.25 25.88 -1.17
N GLY A 673 41.10 26.75 -0.64
CA GLY A 673 40.82 28.18 -0.49
C GLY A 673 39.92 28.55 0.69
N ASP A 674 39.50 27.58 1.53
CA ASP A 674 38.72 27.85 2.74
C ASP A 674 39.48 28.75 3.72
N THR A 675 38.77 29.74 4.30
CA THR A 675 39.32 30.79 5.17
C THR A 675 38.85 30.70 6.62
N HIS A 676 38.10 29.66 7.02
CA HIS A 676 37.74 29.46 8.42
C HIS A 676 39.01 29.32 9.26
N THR A 677 39.02 29.96 10.44
CA THR A 677 40.19 29.96 11.34
C THR A 677 39.99 29.08 12.58
N ALA A 678 38.81 28.47 12.73
CA ALA A 678 38.47 27.60 13.84
C ALA A 678 37.51 26.49 13.40
N ALA A 679 37.62 25.33 14.06
CA ALA A 679 36.71 24.20 13.87
C ALA A 679 35.28 24.50 14.36
N ASN A 680 35.15 25.44 15.31
CA ASN A 680 33.92 25.93 15.96
C ASN A 680 33.13 24.88 16.76
N ASN A 681 33.53 23.60 16.70
CA ASN A 681 33.00 22.52 17.51
C ASN A 681 34.12 21.49 17.79
N SER A 682 34.15 20.93 19.01
CA SER A 682 35.21 20.00 19.42
C SER A 682 35.25 18.71 18.63
N VAL A 683 34.12 18.29 18.05
CA VAL A 683 34.04 17.07 17.22
C VAL A 683 34.79 17.21 15.90
N CYS A 684 35.05 18.45 15.46
CA CYS A 684 35.80 18.75 14.24
C CYS A 684 37.25 19.18 14.51
N ASN A 685 37.76 18.96 15.72
CA ASN A 685 39.16 19.21 16.05
C ASN A 685 40.07 18.14 15.41
N SER A 686 41.38 18.37 15.48
CA SER A 686 42.38 17.39 15.04
C SER A 686 42.20 16.08 15.79
N TYR A 687 42.29 14.97 15.07
CA TYR A 687 42.17 13.63 15.63
C TYR A 687 43.24 12.72 15.04
N THR A 688 43.49 11.59 15.72
CA THR A 688 44.31 10.51 15.17
C THR A 688 43.37 9.39 14.76
N ASP A 689 43.43 8.97 13.50
CA ASP A 689 42.58 7.90 13.00
C ASP A 689 42.98 6.54 13.61
N GLY A 690 42.18 5.51 13.32
CA GLY A 690 42.48 4.15 13.78
C GLY A 690 43.73 3.52 13.17
N ASN A 691 44.37 4.15 12.18
CA ASN A 691 45.61 3.73 11.53
C ASN A 691 46.84 4.51 12.08
N GLY A 692 46.64 5.42 13.03
CA GLY A 692 47.70 6.24 13.62
C GLY A 692 48.03 7.50 12.81
N ASN A 693 47.29 7.82 11.76
CA ASN A 693 47.48 9.04 10.98
C ASN A 693 46.89 10.23 11.73
N VAL A 694 47.62 11.35 11.76
CA VAL A 694 47.14 12.59 12.37
C VAL A 694 46.39 13.41 11.33
N HIS A 695 45.12 13.66 11.60
CA HIS A 695 44.26 14.52 10.79
C HIS A 695 44.17 15.91 11.41
N SER A 696 44.31 16.93 10.56
CA SER A 696 44.17 18.31 11.01
C SER A 696 42.72 18.62 11.38
N ALA A 697 42.55 19.62 12.24
CA ALA A 697 41.23 20.15 12.55
C ALA A 697 40.54 20.71 11.28
N ASP A 698 39.22 20.76 11.33
CA ASP A 698 38.34 21.14 10.22
C ASP A 698 38.27 22.66 10.01
N TYR A 699 39.40 23.26 9.64
CA TYR A 699 39.48 24.67 9.23
C TYR A 699 40.77 24.93 8.43
N GLY A 700 40.87 26.12 7.85
CA GLY A 700 41.96 26.50 6.95
C GLY A 700 41.85 25.84 5.58
N SER A 701 42.76 26.15 4.66
CA SER A 701 42.70 25.62 3.30
C SER A 701 43.22 24.19 3.23
N LEU A 702 42.48 23.32 2.54
CA LEU A 702 43.02 22.05 2.06
C LEU A 702 44.07 22.34 0.97
N ALA A 703 45.23 21.69 1.03
CA ALA A 703 46.29 21.84 0.04
C ALA A 703 46.15 20.81 -1.09
N GLY A 704 46.77 21.08 -2.24
CA GLY A 704 46.90 20.10 -3.33
C GLY A 704 45.90 20.23 -4.48
N ASP A 705 45.03 21.25 -4.47
CA ASP A 705 44.17 21.59 -5.61
C ASP A 705 44.12 23.12 -5.80
N SER A 706 44.69 23.60 -6.91
CA SER A 706 44.67 25.02 -7.28
C SER A 706 43.64 25.33 -8.36
N GLY A 707 42.83 24.35 -8.78
CA GLY A 707 41.84 24.53 -9.84
C GLY A 707 40.55 25.20 -9.39
N VAL A 708 40.32 25.32 -8.07
CA VAL A 708 39.15 25.99 -7.49
C VAL A 708 39.50 26.68 -6.17
N ASN A 709 38.92 27.86 -5.93
CA ASN A 709 38.99 28.55 -4.65
C ASN A 709 37.57 28.60 -4.05
N VAL A 710 37.28 27.69 -3.12
CA VAL A 710 35.93 27.48 -2.60
C VAL A 710 35.40 28.70 -1.85
N ALA A 711 36.25 29.45 -1.13
CA ALA A 711 35.81 30.67 -0.44
C ALA A 711 35.35 31.75 -1.42
N THR A 712 36.05 31.93 -2.54
CA THR A 712 35.68 32.89 -3.59
C THR A 712 34.31 32.56 -4.18
N GLU A 713 34.13 31.29 -4.55
CA GLU A 713 32.88 30.81 -5.14
C GLU A 713 31.71 30.84 -4.15
N THR A 714 31.96 30.53 -2.89
CA THR A 714 30.97 30.58 -1.81
C THR A 714 30.52 32.03 -1.53
N ASN A 715 31.43 33.00 -1.55
CA ASN A 715 31.08 34.42 -1.42
C ASN A 715 30.31 34.95 -2.64
N LEU A 716 30.60 34.46 -3.84
CA LEU A 716 29.83 34.81 -5.04
C LEU A 716 28.37 34.36 -4.91
N VAL A 717 28.15 33.12 -4.47
CA VAL A 717 26.81 32.60 -4.16
C VAL A 717 26.10 33.45 -3.10
N GLY A 718 26.76 33.70 -1.97
CA GLY A 718 26.17 34.51 -0.90
C GLY A 718 25.84 35.94 -1.32
N THR A 719 26.71 36.58 -2.11
CA THR A 719 26.46 37.93 -2.64
C THR A 719 25.27 37.93 -3.60
N THR A 720 25.18 36.91 -4.46
CA THR A 720 24.09 36.77 -5.44
C THR A 720 22.74 36.48 -4.76
N GLU A 721 22.74 35.72 -3.66
CA GLU A 721 21.54 35.48 -2.85
C GLU A 721 21.12 36.68 -1.98
N GLY A 722 22.01 37.66 -1.79
CA GLY A 722 21.81 38.76 -0.85
C GLY A 722 22.16 38.43 0.61
N MET A 723 22.91 37.35 0.84
CA MET A 723 23.46 36.95 2.14
C MET A 723 24.84 37.56 2.43
N GLY A 724 25.49 38.16 1.43
CA GLY A 724 26.82 38.76 1.55
C GLY A 724 27.96 37.72 1.53
N ASN A 725 29.06 38.02 2.22
CA ASN A 725 30.23 37.13 2.26
C ASN A 725 30.02 35.98 3.25
N ILE A 726 29.54 34.83 2.74
CA ILE A 726 29.21 33.65 3.56
C ILE A 726 30.33 32.62 3.66
N ALA A 727 31.50 32.84 3.04
CA ALA A 727 32.63 31.89 3.07
C ALA A 727 33.27 31.69 4.45
N THR A 728 33.00 32.58 5.41
CA THR A 728 33.39 32.45 6.82
C THR A 728 32.19 32.27 7.76
N SER A 729 30.99 32.11 7.19
CA SER A 729 29.76 31.89 7.95
C SER A 729 29.60 30.42 8.26
N TYR A 730 29.21 30.14 9.50
CA TYR A 730 28.94 28.77 9.95
C TYR A 730 27.49 28.37 9.66
N THR A 731 27.30 27.09 9.35
CA THR A 731 26.00 26.45 9.13
C THR A 731 26.00 25.05 9.75
N GLY A 732 24.94 24.27 9.48
CA GLY A 732 24.77 22.91 9.97
C GLY A 732 24.57 22.83 11.48
N ALA A 733 24.65 21.63 12.03
CA ALA A 733 24.42 21.43 13.45
C ALA A 733 25.60 21.90 14.31
N GLY A 734 25.29 22.52 15.45
CA GLY A 734 26.30 23.05 16.36
C GLY A 734 27.28 24.06 15.74
N SER A 735 26.91 24.72 14.63
CA SER A 735 27.79 25.60 13.84
C SER A 735 29.07 24.91 13.35
N ALA A 736 28.98 23.60 13.10
CA ALA A 736 30.10 22.73 12.75
C ALA A 736 30.37 22.63 11.24
N ALA A 737 29.59 23.28 10.37
CA ALA A 737 29.73 23.21 8.92
C ALA A 737 29.91 24.59 8.25
N GLY A 738 30.24 24.58 6.96
CA GLY A 738 30.35 25.78 6.10
C GLY A 738 29.49 25.70 4.84
N TYR A 739 29.45 26.78 4.05
CA TYR A 739 28.66 26.84 2.81
C TYR A 739 29.42 26.34 1.56
N GLY A 740 30.52 25.61 1.74
CA GLY A 740 31.46 25.26 0.67
C GLY A 740 30.83 24.44 -0.47
N MET A 741 29.88 23.54 -0.17
CA MET A 741 29.13 22.79 -1.18
C MET A 741 28.39 23.73 -2.14
N ALA A 742 27.76 24.79 -1.63
CA ALA A 742 27.01 25.74 -2.45
C ALA A 742 27.93 26.49 -3.42
N GLY A 743 29.11 26.92 -2.95
CA GLY A 743 30.12 27.54 -3.81
C GLY A 743 30.63 26.58 -4.88
N LEU A 744 30.94 25.34 -4.51
CA LEU A 744 31.38 24.31 -5.46
C LEU A 744 30.31 23.98 -6.52
N ALA A 745 29.04 23.88 -6.12
CA ALA A 745 27.92 23.64 -7.03
C ALA A 745 27.74 24.80 -8.02
N GLY A 746 27.73 26.05 -7.53
CA GLY A 746 27.64 27.23 -8.40
C GLY A 746 28.82 27.36 -9.36
N TRP A 747 30.03 27.05 -8.90
CA TRP A 747 31.22 27.03 -9.76
C TRP A 747 31.12 25.99 -10.87
N ALA A 748 30.76 24.74 -10.53
CA ALA A 748 30.67 23.64 -11.48
C ALA A 748 29.52 23.79 -12.49
N ALA A 749 28.46 24.50 -12.14
CA ALA A 749 27.34 24.78 -13.03
C ALA A 749 27.68 25.82 -14.12
N ARG A 750 28.57 26.79 -13.82
CA ARG A 750 28.88 27.93 -14.70
C ARG A 750 30.25 27.89 -15.38
N SER A 751 31.18 27.13 -14.80
CA SER A 751 32.59 27.09 -15.21
C SER A 751 32.92 25.77 -15.89
N ASP A 752 33.89 25.80 -16.79
CA ASP A 752 34.48 24.56 -17.29
C ASP A 752 35.30 23.92 -16.16
N ILE A 753 34.88 22.73 -15.71
CA ILE A 753 35.56 22.01 -14.63
C ILE A 753 36.89 21.38 -15.09
N ARG A 754 37.13 21.29 -16.40
CA ARG A 754 38.35 20.74 -17.01
C ARG A 754 39.05 21.74 -17.94
N PRO A 755 39.44 22.93 -17.44
CA PRO A 755 40.01 23.97 -18.29
C PRO A 755 41.31 23.50 -18.93
N GLY A 756 41.37 23.55 -20.27
CA GLY A 756 42.57 23.19 -21.04
C GLY A 756 42.74 21.70 -21.33
N ALA A 757 41.76 20.86 -20.99
CA ALA A 757 41.70 19.48 -21.46
C ALA A 757 41.62 19.47 -23.01
N THR A 758 42.46 18.66 -23.66
CA THR A 758 42.58 18.64 -25.13
C THR A 758 41.74 17.55 -25.80
N ASP A 759 41.20 16.65 -24.99
CA ASP A 759 40.36 15.50 -25.35
C ASP A 759 38.86 15.84 -25.42
N HIS A 760 38.43 16.96 -24.83
CA HIS A 760 37.04 17.43 -24.88
C HIS A 760 36.95 18.89 -25.32
N ALA A 761 36.25 19.14 -26.44
CA ALA A 761 35.96 20.49 -26.89
C ALA A 761 34.74 21.08 -26.15
N GLY A 762 34.86 22.32 -25.66
CA GLY A 762 33.77 23.05 -25.00
C GLY A 762 33.75 22.89 -23.47
N LYS A 763 32.94 23.72 -22.80
CA LYS A 763 32.85 23.73 -21.33
C LYS A 763 32.23 22.42 -20.83
N GLN A 764 32.90 21.75 -19.90
CA GLN A 764 32.32 20.64 -19.14
C GLN A 764 31.73 21.22 -17.85
N THR A 765 30.39 21.20 -17.72
CA THR A 765 29.68 21.67 -16.53
C THR A 765 29.03 20.49 -15.80
N VAL A 766 28.68 20.71 -14.52
CA VAL A 766 27.97 19.74 -13.68
C VAL A 766 26.74 20.39 -13.08
N GLN A 767 25.58 19.77 -13.25
CA GLN A 767 24.33 20.20 -12.62
C GLN A 767 24.11 19.46 -11.29
N THR A 768 23.69 20.19 -10.27
CA THR A 768 23.51 19.66 -8.91
C THR A 768 22.03 19.51 -8.57
N MET A 769 21.65 18.31 -8.14
CA MET A 769 20.36 18.04 -7.50
C MET A 769 20.60 17.61 -6.06
N VAL A 770 19.69 17.98 -5.16
CA VAL A 770 19.82 17.69 -3.72
C VAL A 770 18.53 17.05 -3.22
N VAL A 771 18.63 15.83 -2.71
CA VAL A 771 17.55 15.12 -2.00
C VAL A 771 17.73 15.40 -0.51
N ASP A 772 16.89 16.30 0.01
CA ASP A 772 16.87 16.66 1.44
C ASP A 772 15.84 15.79 2.18
N VAL A 773 16.31 14.95 3.10
CA VAL A 773 15.44 14.07 3.92
C VAL A 773 14.67 14.81 5.00
N GLN A 774 14.92 16.12 5.17
CA GLN A 774 14.17 17.02 6.07
C GLN A 774 14.00 16.46 7.48
N GLU A 775 15.13 16.08 8.10
CA GLU A 775 15.13 15.67 9.49
C GLU A 775 14.43 16.74 10.36
N ASN A 776 13.58 16.30 11.29
CA ASN A 776 12.75 17.18 12.12
C ASN A 776 11.84 18.15 11.35
N ARG A 777 11.51 17.84 10.09
CA ARG A 777 10.73 18.70 9.18
C ARG A 777 11.39 20.05 8.93
N ASP A 778 12.72 20.06 8.88
CA ASP A 778 13.48 21.23 8.48
C ASP A 778 13.40 21.42 6.96
N CYS A 779 12.91 22.58 6.51
CA CYS A 779 12.77 22.87 5.08
C CYS A 779 14.00 23.52 4.44
N GLY A 780 15.05 23.76 5.23
CA GLY A 780 16.37 24.07 4.71
C GLY A 780 16.51 25.42 4.00
N TYR A 781 15.58 26.37 4.14
CA TYR A 781 15.70 27.69 3.49
C TYR A 781 17.05 28.35 3.82
N GLN A 782 17.76 28.81 2.78
CA GLN A 782 19.11 29.39 2.85
C GLN A 782 20.19 28.48 3.48
N SER A 783 19.93 27.17 3.64
CA SER A 783 20.96 26.19 3.97
C SER A 783 21.92 25.96 2.79
N GLN A 784 23.05 25.30 3.05
CA GLN A 784 23.96 24.93 1.97
C GLN A 784 23.32 24.04 0.90
N TYR A 785 22.36 23.17 1.26
CA TYR A 785 21.60 22.35 0.33
C TYR A 785 20.68 23.18 -0.56
N TRP A 786 19.97 24.14 0.03
CA TRP A 786 19.13 25.07 -0.70
C TRP A 786 19.92 25.88 -1.72
N LEU A 787 21.06 26.44 -1.30
CA LEU A 787 21.91 27.24 -2.17
C LEU A 787 22.59 26.38 -3.24
N ALA A 788 23.05 25.17 -2.90
CA ALA A 788 23.63 24.25 -3.88
C ALA A 788 22.62 23.81 -4.95
N ALA A 789 21.37 23.52 -4.56
CA ALA A 789 20.31 23.21 -5.52
C ALA A 789 19.93 24.41 -6.41
N LYS A 790 19.89 25.61 -5.84
CA LYS A 790 19.56 26.85 -6.57
C LYS A 790 20.66 27.23 -7.56
N PHE A 791 21.89 27.38 -7.08
CA PHE A 791 23.02 27.87 -7.87
C PHE A 791 23.73 26.76 -8.66
N GLY A 792 23.50 25.49 -8.34
CA GLY A 792 23.97 24.35 -9.14
C GLY A 792 23.18 24.09 -10.42
N THR A 793 22.35 25.05 -10.87
CA THR A 793 21.54 24.94 -12.09
C THR A 793 22.25 25.65 -13.25
N ALA A 794 22.77 24.89 -14.22
CA ALA A 794 23.59 25.43 -15.31
C ALA A 794 22.85 26.48 -16.17
N ASP A 795 21.57 26.24 -16.46
CA ASP A 795 20.74 27.12 -17.30
C ASP A 795 20.39 28.46 -16.65
N ALA A 796 20.73 28.67 -15.37
CA ALA A 796 20.51 29.94 -14.67
C ALA A 796 21.61 30.99 -14.97
N TYR A 797 22.66 30.61 -15.72
CA TYR A 797 23.78 31.47 -16.06
C TYR A 797 23.80 31.84 -17.55
N ASP A 798 24.31 33.04 -17.87
CA ASP A 798 24.57 33.44 -19.25
C ASP A 798 25.84 32.75 -19.83
N THR A 799 26.14 32.97 -21.11
CA THR A 799 27.34 32.38 -21.77
C THR A 799 28.66 32.80 -21.11
N ASN A 800 28.68 33.94 -20.42
CA ASN A 800 29.83 34.47 -19.69
C ASN A 800 29.91 33.92 -18.25
N GLY A 801 28.92 33.16 -17.80
CA GLY A 801 28.84 32.60 -16.45
C GLY A 801 28.30 33.57 -15.40
N ASN A 802 27.60 34.63 -15.80
CA ASN A 802 26.93 35.54 -14.87
C ASN A 802 25.53 35.03 -14.53
N TRP A 803 25.11 35.22 -13.27
CA TRP A 803 23.77 34.87 -12.83
C TRP A 803 22.70 35.77 -13.47
N VAL A 804 21.68 35.17 -14.07
CA VAL A 804 20.58 35.90 -14.72
C VAL A 804 19.37 35.95 -13.78
N SER A 805 19.24 37.01 -12.99
CA SER A 805 18.19 37.11 -11.95
C SER A 805 16.75 37.09 -12.47
N ALA A 806 16.52 37.53 -13.71
CA ALA A 806 15.21 37.45 -14.38
C ALA A 806 14.84 36.01 -14.79
N ASN A 807 15.82 35.11 -14.84
CA ASN A 807 15.61 33.73 -15.23
C ASN A 807 15.06 32.92 -14.05
N THR A 808 13.82 32.42 -14.16
CA THR A 808 13.17 31.62 -13.12
C THR A 808 13.42 30.12 -13.26
N VAL A 809 14.26 29.67 -14.22
CA VAL A 809 14.52 28.24 -14.47
C VAL A 809 14.98 27.46 -13.24
N TRP A 810 15.66 28.11 -12.30
CA TRP A 810 16.12 27.51 -11.04
C TRP A 810 14.98 27.21 -10.05
N SER A 811 13.79 27.79 -10.23
CA SER A 811 12.68 27.75 -9.27
C SER A 811 11.36 27.24 -9.83
N GLN A 812 10.52 26.74 -8.93
CA GLN A 812 9.13 26.38 -9.17
C GLN A 812 8.24 26.91 -8.04
N SER A 813 6.97 27.16 -8.35
CA SER A 813 5.97 27.45 -7.32
C SER A 813 5.46 26.15 -6.72
N ASN A 814 5.66 25.96 -5.43
CA ASN A 814 5.17 24.79 -4.69
C ASN A 814 4.14 25.25 -3.67
N THR A 815 3.01 24.52 -3.54
CA THR A 815 2.08 24.74 -2.43
C THR A 815 2.34 23.66 -1.37
N LEU A 816 2.88 24.08 -0.22
CA LEU A 816 3.18 23.17 0.88
C LEU A 816 2.00 23.12 1.88
N PRO A 817 1.50 21.92 2.24
CA PRO A 817 0.49 21.74 3.28
C PRO A 817 0.94 22.22 4.67
N ALA A 818 -0.02 22.46 5.55
CA ALA A 818 0.24 22.77 6.96
C ALA A 818 1.06 21.67 7.66
N GLY A 819 2.02 22.06 8.49
CA GLY A 819 2.82 21.14 9.31
C GLY A 819 3.97 20.43 8.59
N VAL A 820 4.22 20.77 7.32
CA VAL A 820 5.32 20.22 6.50
C VAL A 820 6.68 20.82 6.86
N CYS A 821 6.74 22.12 7.15
CA CYS A 821 7.95 22.78 7.65
C CYS A 821 7.78 23.13 9.13
N ALA A 822 8.70 22.65 9.97
CA ALA A 822 8.80 23.03 11.38
C ALA A 822 9.86 24.12 11.62
N SER A 823 10.92 24.15 10.81
CA SER A 823 12.01 25.13 10.86
C SER A 823 12.48 25.52 9.46
N ARG A 824 13.19 26.67 9.37
CA ARG A 824 13.76 27.24 8.13
C ARG A 824 12.78 27.17 6.94
N ALA A 825 11.53 27.58 7.18
CA ALA A 825 10.52 27.63 6.14
C ALA A 825 10.84 28.77 5.16
N PRO A 826 10.66 28.57 3.84
CA PRO A 826 10.89 29.62 2.85
C PRO A 826 9.80 30.71 2.91
N PRO A 827 10.09 31.92 2.39
CA PRO A 827 9.09 32.98 2.27
C PRO A 827 7.80 32.48 1.58
N GLY A 828 6.65 32.83 2.16
CA GLY A 828 5.33 32.41 1.66
C GLY A 828 4.68 31.27 2.45
N TYR A 829 5.44 30.52 3.26
CA TYR A 829 4.89 29.48 4.14
C TYR A 829 4.48 30.02 5.51
N ASN A 830 3.30 29.61 6.02
CA ASN A 830 2.83 29.91 7.37
C ASN A 830 2.25 28.65 8.06
N THR A 831 1.64 28.80 9.24
CA THR A 831 1.10 27.68 10.03
C THR A 831 -0.03 26.91 9.33
N ALA A 832 -0.72 27.53 8.37
CA ALA A 832 -1.74 26.89 7.53
C ALA A 832 -1.17 26.29 6.23
N GLY A 833 0.15 26.36 6.02
CA GLY A 833 0.79 26.06 4.75
C GLY A 833 0.98 27.31 3.89
N GLY A 834 1.25 27.13 2.60
CA GLY A 834 1.32 28.26 1.66
C GLY A 834 2.03 27.95 0.34
N ALA A 835 1.82 28.83 -0.63
CA ALA A 835 2.58 28.83 -1.87
C ALA A 835 3.96 29.45 -1.63
N VAL A 836 5.00 28.75 -2.06
CA VAL A 836 6.41 29.11 -1.86
C VAL A 836 7.18 29.02 -3.17
N THR A 837 8.22 29.84 -3.30
CA THR A 837 9.21 29.68 -4.37
C THR A 837 10.27 28.68 -3.92
N TRP A 838 10.38 27.58 -4.63
CA TRP A 838 11.22 26.44 -4.27
C TRP A 838 12.24 26.13 -5.36
N PRO A 839 13.52 25.84 -5.06
CA PRO A 839 14.49 25.44 -6.08
C PRO A 839 14.08 24.12 -6.75
N LYS A 840 14.01 24.05 -8.08
CA LYS A 840 13.57 22.84 -8.79
C LYS A 840 14.44 21.62 -8.47
N ASN A 841 15.74 21.86 -8.34
CA ASN A 841 16.73 20.84 -8.04
C ASN A 841 16.86 20.52 -6.55
N LEU A 842 16.04 21.14 -5.68
CA LEU A 842 15.91 20.76 -4.28
C LEU A 842 14.72 19.82 -4.14
N LEU A 843 15.01 18.54 -3.94
CA LEU A 843 14.04 17.46 -3.95
C LEU A 843 13.71 17.08 -2.52
N ARG A 844 12.42 17.08 -2.19
CA ARG A 844 11.93 16.86 -0.83
C ARG A 844 11.82 15.37 -0.52
N ALA A 845 12.35 14.95 0.61
CA ALA A 845 12.31 13.55 1.04
C ALA A 845 11.93 13.38 2.53
N GLY A 846 11.23 14.35 3.10
CA GLY A 846 10.74 14.33 4.49
C GLY A 846 9.55 13.38 4.76
N ASP A 847 9.01 12.74 3.74
CA ASP A 847 8.04 11.65 3.89
C ASP A 847 8.19 10.61 2.76
N PRO A 848 7.65 9.40 2.94
CA PRO A 848 7.77 8.29 1.99
C PRO A 848 7.35 8.59 0.57
N GLN A 849 6.21 9.28 0.39
CA GLN A 849 5.75 9.63 -0.95
C GLN A 849 6.70 10.64 -1.59
N ALA A 850 7.10 11.66 -0.84
CA ALA A 850 8.03 12.67 -1.32
C ALA A 850 9.40 12.06 -1.67
N MET A 851 9.95 11.16 -0.84
CA MET A 851 11.21 10.46 -1.08
C MET A 851 11.19 9.70 -2.42
N ILE A 852 10.20 8.81 -2.59
CA ILE A 852 10.07 8.00 -3.82
C ILE A 852 9.88 8.90 -5.04
N SER A 853 9.02 9.92 -4.92
CA SER A 853 8.73 10.86 -6.00
C SER A 853 9.93 11.72 -6.38
N SER A 854 10.73 12.13 -5.39
CA SER A 854 11.93 12.95 -5.57
C SER A 854 13.02 12.20 -6.32
N VAL A 855 13.28 10.95 -5.93
CA VAL A 855 14.24 10.08 -6.62
C VAL A 855 13.79 9.81 -8.07
N GLN A 856 12.52 9.49 -8.28
CA GLN A 856 11.94 9.29 -9.62
C GLN A 856 12.01 10.55 -10.47
N GLY A 857 11.66 11.69 -9.90
CA GLY A 857 11.68 12.97 -10.58
C GLY A 857 13.08 13.47 -10.89
N ALA A 858 14.08 13.20 -10.05
CA ALA A 858 15.47 13.56 -10.31
C ALA A 858 15.93 12.94 -11.64
N ILE A 859 15.75 11.62 -11.74
CA ILE A 859 16.12 10.85 -12.92
C ILE A 859 15.27 11.26 -14.12
N ALA A 860 13.96 11.45 -13.95
CA ALA A 860 13.08 11.92 -15.02
C ALA A 860 13.48 13.31 -15.55
N THR A 861 13.91 14.23 -14.68
CA THR A 861 14.42 15.56 -15.07
C THR A 861 15.68 15.40 -15.92
N ILE A 862 16.63 14.60 -15.46
CA ILE A 862 17.87 14.30 -16.21
C ILE A 862 17.54 13.73 -17.59
N ILE A 863 16.58 12.80 -17.67
CA ILE A 863 16.13 12.20 -18.92
C ILE A 863 15.47 13.25 -19.83
N SER A 864 14.66 14.15 -19.27
CA SER A 864 14.04 15.24 -20.02
C SER A 864 15.04 16.23 -20.62
N GLU A 865 16.27 16.21 -20.11
CA GLU A 865 17.38 17.01 -20.62
C GLU A 865 18.27 16.23 -21.61
N ILE A 866 18.01 14.94 -21.87
CA ILE A 866 18.73 14.13 -22.87
C ILE A 866 18.29 14.57 -24.29
N SER A 867 19.06 15.52 -24.82
CA SER A 867 19.09 16.10 -26.18
C SER A 867 17.75 16.30 -26.90
N ASP A 868 17.40 17.57 -27.08
CA ASP A 868 16.55 18.04 -28.17
C ASP A 868 17.33 17.90 -29.50
N GLU A 869 17.02 16.87 -30.29
CA GLU A 869 17.57 16.60 -31.62
C GLU A 869 16.69 17.28 -32.68
N ALA A 870 17.28 17.87 -33.73
CA ALA A 870 16.55 18.78 -34.61
C ALA A 870 16.33 18.25 -36.04
N ALA A 871 15.08 18.27 -36.50
CA ALA A 871 14.74 18.27 -37.92
C ALA A 871 14.67 19.72 -38.43
N LEU A 872 15.42 20.03 -39.49
CA LEU A 872 15.48 21.37 -40.09
C LEU A 872 14.49 21.48 -41.24
N ALA A 873 13.69 22.55 -41.27
CA ALA A 873 12.88 22.90 -42.43
C ALA A 873 13.16 24.32 -42.92
N GLN A 874 13.23 24.46 -44.25
CA GLN A 874 13.41 25.74 -44.94
C GLN A 874 12.04 26.26 -45.40
N SER A 875 11.74 27.54 -45.15
CA SER A 875 10.53 28.20 -45.66
C SER A 875 10.49 28.13 -47.20
N SER A 876 9.42 27.57 -47.77
CA SER A 876 9.19 27.47 -49.20
C SER A 876 8.54 28.75 -49.75
N GLY A 877 9.39 29.64 -50.24
CA GLY A 877 9.03 30.86 -50.95
C GLY A 877 10.29 31.67 -51.17
N ASN A 878 10.44 32.32 -52.34
CA ASN A 878 11.65 33.03 -52.75
C ASN A 878 12.39 33.68 -51.57
N LEU A 879 13.67 33.34 -51.39
CA LEU A 879 14.55 33.99 -50.42
C LEU A 879 14.83 35.42 -50.93
N ASP A 880 13.89 36.33 -50.71
CA ASP A 880 14.13 37.75 -50.89
C ASP A 880 14.85 38.24 -49.64
N THR A 881 16.19 38.26 -49.70
CA THR A 881 17.07 38.68 -48.62
C THR A 881 16.87 40.14 -48.20
N GLY A 882 15.97 40.88 -48.86
CA GLY A 882 15.54 42.22 -48.51
C GLY A 882 14.39 42.33 -47.49
N THR A 883 13.70 41.24 -47.12
CA THR A 883 12.49 41.31 -46.28
C THR A 883 12.48 40.41 -45.04
N GLY A 884 13.55 39.69 -44.70
CA GLY A 884 13.64 38.85 -43.48
C GLY A 884 12.92 37.49 -43.58
N ALA A 885 13.50 36.45 -42.97
CA ALA A 885 12.98 35.07 -43.04
C ALA A 885 13.14 34.32 -41.70
N TYR A 886 12.24 33.36 -41.42
CA TYR A 886 12.40 32.42 -40.32
C TYR A 886 12.95 31.07 -40.81
N LEU A 887 13.85 30.50 -40.01
CA LEU A 887 14.15 29.07 -40.03
C LEU A 887 13.19 28.38 -39.06
N TYR A 888 12.38 27.43 -39.55
CA TYR A 888 11.53 26.62 -38.70
C TYR A 888 12.24 25.32 -38.36
N GLN A 889 12.29 25.01 -37.08
CA GLN A 889 12.98 23.84 -36.56
C GLN A 889 12.01 23.04 -35.71
N ALA A 890 11.92 21.74 -35.99
CA ALA A 890 11.30 20.80 -35.08
C ALA A 890 12.39 20.10 -34.26
N LEU A 891 12.13 19.92 -32.97
CA LEU A 891 13.01 19.22 -32.05
C LEU A 891 12.30 18.00 -31.48
N PHE A 892 13.07 16.99 -31.11
CA PHE A 892 12.60 15.84 -30.35
C PHE A 892 13.57 15.44 -29.24
N ASN A 893 13.02 14.96 -28.13
CA ASN A 893 13.78 14.46 -27.00
C ASN A 893 13.70 12.94 -26.93
N THR A 894 14.83 12.24 -27.07
CA THR A 894 14.85 10.76 -27.06
C THR A 894 14.76 10.16 -25.66
N GLY A 895 14.96 10.97 -24.61
CA GLY A 895 14.83 10.53 -23.22
C GLY A 895 13.38 10.32 -22.81
N ILE A 896 12.56 11.37 -22.97
CA ILE A 896 11.14 11.38 -22.58
C ILE A 896 10.17 11.42 -23.75
N TRP A 897 10.62 11.42 -25.00
CA TRP A 897 9.78 11.43 -26.21
C TRP A 897 8.78 12.58 -26.26
N THR A 898 9.31 13.79 -26.07
CA THR A 898 8.58 15.05 -26.25
C THR A 898 9.16 15.82 -27.43
N GLY A 899 8.40 16.75 -27.99
CA GLY A 899 8.83 17.58 -29.11
C GLY A 899 8.72 19.07 -28.85
N GLU A 900 9.34 19.83 -29.75
CA GLU A 900 9.21 21.29 -29.83
C GLU A 900 9.17 21.72 -31.30
N VAL A 901 8.49 22.83 -31.59
CA VAL A 901 8.56 23.49 -32.89
C VAL A 901 8.85 24.96 -32.64
N GLN A 902 9.90 25.48 -33.25
CA GLN A 902 10.36 26.83 -33.00
C GLN A 902 10.72 27.58 -34.29
N ALA A 903 10.63 28.91 -34.23
CA ALA A 903 11.05 29.79 -35.31
C ALA A 903 12.28 30.60 -34.92
N LEU A 904 13.36 30.46 -35.68
CA LEU A 904 14.62 31.19 -35.47
C LEU A 904 14.74 32.29 -36.55
N PRO A 905 14.85 33.58 -36.16
CA PRO A 905 15.11 34.65 -37.11
C PRO A 905 16.39 34.41 -37.92
N ILE A 906 16.33 34.63 -39.23
CA ILE A 906 17.50 34.70 -40.11
C ILE A 906 17.76 36.17 -40.42
N ASP A 907 18.99 36.62 -40.17
CA ASP A 907 19.43 37.97 -40.48
C ASP A 907 19.77 38.16 -41.97
N GLN A 908 19.97 39.42 -42.38
CA GLN A 908 20.28 39.78 -43.76
C GLN A 908 21.66 39.27 -44.24
N SER A 909 22.52 38.81 -43.33
CA SER A 909 23.81 38.18 -43.63
C SER A 909 23.74 36.65 -43.71
N GLY A 910 22.56 36.06 -43.46
CA GLY A 910 22.36 34.62 -43.42
C GLY A 910 22.69 33.98 -42.06
N GLY A 911 22.95 34.79 -41.03
CA GLY A 911 23.14 34.34 -39.65
C GLY A 911 21.80 33.94 -39.03
N VAL A 912 21.79 32.81 -38.32
CA VAL A 912 20.62 32.34 -37.57
C VAL A 912 20.73 32.83 -36.12
N ALA A 913 19.70 33.49 -35.62
CA ALA A 913 19.67 33.94 -34.23
C ALA A 913 19.71 32.75 -33.26
N ALA A 914 20.45 32.89 -32.16
CA ALA A 914 20.55 31.84 -31.13
C ALA A 914 19.27 31.69 -30.28
N THR A 915 18.41 32.72 -30.27
CA THR A 915 17.15 32.73 -29.52
C THR A 915 15.97 32.63 -30.48
N PRO A 916 15.04 31.68 -30.28
CA PRO A 916 13.84 31.59 -31.10
C PRO A 916 12.90 32.78 -30.85
N ALA A 917 12.20 33.21 -31.89
CA ALA A 917 11.16 34.24 -31.81
C ALA A 917 9.91 33.74 -31.09
N TRP A 918 9.61 32.44 -31.23
CA TRP A 918 8.54 31.73 -30.52
C TRP A 918 8.83 30.23 -30.48
N LYS A 919 8.18 29.55 -29.53
CA LYS A 919 8.18 28.09 -29.35
C LYS A 919 6.74 27.59 -29.20
N ALA A 920 6.40 26.51 -29.89
CA ALA A 920 5.03 26.00 -29.93
C ALA A 920 4.52 25.51 -28.58
N ASN A 921 5.37 24.92 -27.72
CA ASN A 921 4.93 24.53 -26.37
C ASN A 921 4.57 25.76 -25.50
N ASP A 922 5.26 26.89 -25.68
CA ASP A 922 5.02 28.11 -24.91
C ASP A 922 3.72 28.81 -25.36
N GLU A 923 3.34 28.62 -26.63
CA GLU A 923 2.17 29.23 -27.27
C GLU A 923 0.96 28.27 -27.41
N LEU A 924 1.04 27.07 -26.81
CA LEU A 924 -0.01 26.06 -26.95
C LEU A 924 -1.28 26.49 -26.19
N PRO A 925 -2.47 26.49 -26.83
CA PRO A 925 -3.71 26.79 -26.12
C PRO A 925 -4.00 25.77 -25.01
N ALA A 926 -4.67 26.22 -23.95
CA ALA A 926 -5.16 25.32 -22.91
C ALA A 926 -5.99 24.17 -23.52
N HIS A 927 -5.90 22.95 -22.96
CA HIS A 927 -6.47 21.73 -23.56
C HIS A 927 -7.96 21.84 -23.94
N GLY A 928 -8.75 22.62 -23.20
CA GLY A 928 -10.17 22.88 -23.49
C GLY A 928 -10.42 23.82 -24.67
N SER A 929 -9.44 24.65 -25.04
CA SER A 929 -9.53 25.65 -26.10
C SER A 929 -8.90 25.20 -27.43
N ARG A 930 -8.20 24.05 -27.46
CA ARG A 930 -7.56 23.55 -28.68
C ARG A 930 -8.59 23.10 -29.73
N HIS A 931 -8.35 23.45 -30.99
CA HIS A 931 -9.18 23.05 -32.13
C HIS A 931 -8.67 21.76 -32.78
N ILE A 932 -9.03 20.62 -32.17
CA ILE A 932 -8.59 19.29 -32.61
C ILE A 932 -9.75 18.53 -33.25
N PHE A 933 -9.50 17.97 -34.44
CA PHE A 933 -10.46 17.23 -35.22
C PHE A 933 -10.01 15.79 -35.49
N THR A 934 -10.97 14.92 -35.76
CA THR A 934 -10.73 13.55 -36.20
C THR A 934 -11.79 13.14 -37.22
N PHE A 935 -11.63 11.98 -37.85
CA PHE A 935 -12.60 11.44 -38.80
C PHE A 935 -13.43 10.35 -38.15
N ASN A 936 -14.76 10.52 -38.11
CA ASN A 936 -15.67 9.45 -37.70
C ASN A 936 -15.88 8.50 -38.89
N ASP A 937 -15.36 7.28 -38.77
CA ASP A 937 -15.36 6.28 -39.85
C ASP A 937 -16.75 5.72 -40.19
N SER A 938 -17.71 5.84 -39.29
CA SER A 938 -19.06 5.30 -39.45
C SER A 938 -19.96 6.25 -40.23
N ILE A 939 -19.88 7.56 -39.94
CA ILE A 939 -20.64 8.60 -40.67
C ILE A 939 -19.81 9.32 -41.75
N ARG A 940 -18.54 8.94 -41.90
CA ARG A 940 -17.58 9.46 -42.89
C ARG A 940 -17.47 10.98 -42.91
N THR A 941 -17.42 11.59 -41.72
CA THR A 941 -17.42 13.04 -41.55
C THR A 941 -16.33 13.44 -40.56
N GLY A 942 -15.70 14.61 -40.79
CA GLY A 942 -14.81 15.24 -39.82
C GLY A 942 -15.59 15.75 -38.61
N VAL A 943 -15.13 15.41 -37.41
CA VAL A 943 -15.79 15.72 -36.13
C VAL A 943 -14.77 16.28 -35.15
N ALA A 944 -15.23 16.95 -34.10
CA ALA A 944 -14.34 17.42 -33.03
C ALA A 944 -13.82 16.23 -32.21
N PHE A 945 -12.51 16.23 -31.92
CA PHE A 945 -11.87 15.28 -31.01
C PHE A 945 -12.09 15.76 -29.57
N ASP A 946 -13.30 15.57 -29.06
CA ASP A 946 -13.79 16.20 -27.83
C ASP A 946 -14.25 15.14 -26.80
N PRO A 947 -13.69 15.14 -25.57
CA PRO A 947 -14.06 14.17 -24.54
C PRO A 947 -15.52 14.33 -24.07
N ALA A 948 -16.09 15.55 -24.12
CA ALA A 948 -17.47 15.79 -23.72
C ALA A 948 -18.49 15.15 -24.68
N ALA A 949 -18.07 14.92 -25.93
CA ALA A 949 -18.87 14.30 -26.99
C ALA A 949 -18.36 12.90 -27.34
N PHE A 950 -17.70 12.19 -26.40
CA PHE A 950 -17.06 10.90 -26.66
C PHE A 950 -18.01 9.86 -27.29
N THR A 951 -19.25 9.78 -26.80
CA THR A 951 -20.24 8.81 -27.29
C THR A 951 -20.88 9.18 -28.62
N THR A 952 -20.80 10.46 -29.05
CA THR A 952 -21.47 10.96 -30.27
C THR A 952 -20.50 11.26 -31.40
N ASN A 953 -19.30 11.75 -31.11
CA ASN A 953 -18.33 12.13 -32.13
C ASN A 953 -17.51 10.93 -32.60
N PHE A 954 -17.25 9.93 -31.75
CA PHE A 954 -16.43 8.78 -32.10
C PHE A 954 -17.30 7.59 -32.55
N SER A 955 -16.84 6.81 -33.51
CA SER A 955 -17.51 5.56 -33.86
C SER A 955 -17.39 4.51 -32.76
N ALA A 956 -18.22 3.46 -32.79
CA ALA A 956 -18.14 2.37 -31.82
C ALA A 956 -16.75 1.70 -31.80
N THR A 957 -16.09 1.59 -32.96
CA THR A 957 -14.72 1.05 -33.06
C THR A 957 -13.70 1.99 -32.43
N GLN A 958 -13.81 3.29 -32.67
CA GLN A 958 -12.93 4.29 -32.06
C GLN A 958 -13.10 4.36 -30.54
N GLN A 959 -14.35 4.30 -30.06
CA GLN A 959 -14.67 4.25 -28.62
C GLN A 959 -14.02 3.01 -27.98
N ALA A 960 -14.21 1.82 -28.56
CA ALA A 960 -13.65 0.58 -28.02
C ALA A 960 -12.11 0.58 -27.94
N LEU A 961 -11.42 1.18 -28.92
CA LEU A 961 -9.96 1.30 -28.89
C LEU A 961 -9.47 2.29 -27.83
N LEU A 962 -10.21 3.36 -27.59
CA LEU A 962 -9.90 4.35 -26.55
C LEU A 962 -10.34 3.88 -25.16
N ASP A 963 -11.34 3.00 -25.04
CA ASP A 963 -11.75 2.38 -23.78
C ASP A 963 -10.87 1.21 -23.35
N ALA A 964 -9.78 0.94 -24.07
CA ALA A 964 -8.81 -0.09 -23.75
C ALA A 964 -7.45 0.52 -23.33
N ASP A 965 -6.75 -0.15 -22.42
CA ASP A 965 -5.40 0.20 -21.99
C ASP A 965 -4.31 -0.15 -23.03
N GLU A 966 -3.04 0.05 -22.68
CA GLU A 966 -1.90 -0.25 -23.55
C GLU A 966 -1.77 -1.74 -23.90
N PHE A 967 -2.39 -2.63 -23.13
CA PHE A 967 -2.42 -4.08 -23.34
C PHE A 967 -3.70 -4.55 -24.04
N GLY A 968 -4.62 -3.64 -24.37
CA GLY A 968 -5.89 -3.93 -25.01
C GLY A 968 -6.98 -4.41 -24.05
N VAL A 969 -6.82 -4.23 -22.73
CA VAL A 969 -7.82 -4.56 -21.72
C VAL A 969 -8.78 -3.39 -21.56
N THR A 970 -10.08 -3.66 -21.67
CA THR A 970 -11.12 -2.62 -21.54
C THR A 970 -11.21 -2.11 -20.10
N ASP A 971 -11.06 -0.81 -19.92
CA ASP A 971 -11.12 -0.11 -18.63
C ASP A 971 -12.14 1.04 -18.58
N GLY A 972 -12.77 1.36 -19.72
CA GLY A 972 -13.82 2.39 -19.82
C GLY A 972 -13.33 3.83 -19.64
N ARG A 973 -12.03 4.08 -19.87
CA ARG A 973 -11.39 5.40 -19.66
C ARG A 973 -11.22 6.23 -20.96
N GLY A 974 -11.99 5.94 -22.00
CA GLY A 974 -11.82 6.56 -23.33
C GLY A 974 -11.94 8.08 -23.34
N ALA A 975 -12.92 8.65 -22.65
CA ALA A 975 -13.05 10.11 -22.53
C ALA A 975 -11.84 10.75 -21.84
N ASP A 976 -11.31 10.12 -20.78
CA ASP A 976 -10.12 10.61 -20.08
C ASP A 976 -8.87 10.53 -20.97
N ARG A 977 -8.75 9.48 -21.81
CA ARG A 977 -7.68 9.36 -22.82
C ARG A 977 -7.75 10.47 -23.86
N VAL A 978 -8.95 10.84 -24.31
CA VAL A 978 -9.14 11.98 -25.21
C VAL A 978 -8.70 13.28 -24.52
N SER A 979 -9.07 13.50 -23.25
CA SER A 979 -8.59 14.66 -22.48
C SER A 979 -7.06 14.71 -22.39
N TYR A 980 -6.42 13.57 -22.11
CA TYR A 980 -4.95 13.45 -22.07
C TYR A 980 -4.30 13.85 -23.39
N LEU A 981 -4.77 13.30 -24.51
CA LEU A 981 -4.24 13.58 -25.85
C LEU A 981 -4.42 15.05 -26.25
N ARG A 982 -5.47 15.71 -25.77
CA ARG A 982 -5.65 17.16 -25.91
C ARG A 982 -4.71 17.99 -25.03
N GLY A 983 -4.02 17.38 -24.07
CA GLY A 983 -3.06 18.04 -23.18
C GLY A 983 -3.55 18.26 -21.75
N ASP A 984 -4.62 17.59 -21.30
CA ASP A 984 -4.98 17.57 -19.88
C ASP A 984 -3.99 16.69 -19.10
N GLN A 985 -3.36 17.27 -18.08
CA GLN A 985 -2.36 16.60 -17.23
C GLN A 985 -2.95 16.14 -15.87
N SER A 986 -4.26 16.28 -15.64
CA SER A 986 -4.91 15.97 -14.35
C SER A 986 -4.86 14.51 -13.91
N LYS A 987 -4.52 13.60 -14.83
CA LYS A 987 -4.43 12.14 -14.62
C LYS A 987 -3.01 11.59 -14.79
N GLU A 988 -2.03 12.45 -14.98
CA GLU A 988 -0.62 12.08 -15.07
C GLU A 988 -0.06 11.69 -13.70
N ALA A 989 0.88 10.75 -13.67
CA ALA A 989 1.65 10.47 -12.48
C ALA A 989 2.43 11.72 -12.04
N PHE A 990 2.70 11.86 -10.75
CA PHE A 990 3.38 13.05 -10.22
C PHE A 990 4.83 13.15 -10.71
N LEU A 991 5.18 14.28 -11.33
CA LEU A 991 6.56 14.74 -11.51
C LEU A 991 6.85 15.91 -10.55
N PRO A 992 8.00 15.94 -9.87
CA PRO A 992 8.47 17.15 -9.20
C PRO A 992 8.52 18.32 -10.18
N GLY A 993 7.82 19.41 -9.86
CA GLY A 993 7.72 20.61 -10.70
C GLY A 993 6.43 20.74 -11.51
N THR A 994 5.57 19.71 -11.51
CA THR A 994 4.20 19.83 -12.03
C THR A 994 3.24 20.26 -10.91
N THR A 995 2.27 21.12 -11.24
CA THR A 995 1.33 21.71 -10.27
C THR A 995 0.23 20.74 -9.82
N ASN A 996 0.24 19.48 -10.27
CA ASN A 996 -0.91 18.59 -10.12
C ASN A 996 -0.69 17.50 -9.05
N PRO A 997 -1.41 17.55 -7.91
CA PRO A 997 -1.42 16.45 -6.97
C PRO A 997 -2.18 15.26 -7.58
N ASN A 998 -1.52 14.12 -7.67
CA ASN A 998 -2.05 12.83 -8.09
C ASN A 998 -3.51 12.61 -7.62
N ALA A 999 -4.45 12.49 -8.56
CA ALA A 999 -5.75 11.91 -8.26
C ALA A 999 -5.55 10.40 -8.04
N ALA A 1000 -5.74 9.92 -6.82
CA ALA A 1000 -5.58 8.52 -6.45
C ALA A 1000 -6.22 7.57 -7.49
N GLY A 1001 -5.42 6.69 -8.10
CA GLY A 1001 -5.88 5.64 -9.03
C GLY A 1001 -5.49 5.80 -10.50
N TYR A 1002 -4.76 6.86 -10.88
CA TYR A 1002 -4.19 7.04 -12.22
C TYR A 1002 -2.65 7.04 -12.14
N GLY A 1003 -2.01 6.34 -13.06
CA GLY A 1003 -0.55 6.19 -13.14
C GLY A 1003 -0.06 6.41 -14.57
N TRP A 1004 -0.64 7.39 -15.28
CA TRP A 1004 -0.30 7.63 -16.68
C TRP A 1004 1.03 8.38 -16.83
N ARG A 1005 1.66 8.20 -17.98
CA ARG A 1005 2.91 8.86 -18.36
C ARG A 1005 2.82 10.36 -18.14
N SER A 1006 3.72 10.88 -17.31
CA SER A 1006 3.85 12.29 -17.04
C SER A 1006 4.62 13.00 -18.16
N ARG A 1007 4.16 14.18 -18.55
CA ARG A 1007 4.73 14.97 -19.65
C ARG A 1007 5.26 16.31 -19.14
N THR A 1008 6.52 16.62 -19.43
CA THR A 1008 7.10 17.94 -19.14
C THR A 1008 6.84 18.96 -20.26
N LYS A 1009 6.55 18.48 -21.47
CA LYS A 1009 6.09 19.24 -22.64
C LYS A 1009 4.88 18.50 -23.24
N LEU A 1010 3.88 19.23 -23.74
CA LEU A 1010 2.62 18.63 -24.18
C LEU A 1010 2.67 18.10 -25.61
N LEU A 1011 3.55 18.66 -26.45
CA LEU A 1011 3.73 18.21 -27.82
C LEU A 1011 4.54 16.91 -27.88
N GLY A 1012 4.06 15.98 -28.70
CA GLY A 1012 4.81 14.77 -29.02
C GLY A 1012 6.09 15.07 -29.78
N ASP A 1013 7.04 14.14 -29.74
CA ASP A 1013 8.29 14.26 -30.49
C ASP A 1013 8.05 14.35 -32.01
N VAL A 1014 8.89 15.16 -32.67
CA VAL A 1014 8.86 15.37 -34.12
C VAL A 1014 10.19 14.90 -34.71
N VAL A 1015 10.21 13.66 -35.19
CA VAL A 1015 11.46 12.99 -35.59
C VAL A 1015 11.74 13.12 -37.09
N ASN A 1016 10.86 12.56 -37.94
CA ASN A 1016 11.03 12.56 -39.40
C ASN A 1016 10.03 13.49 -40.10
N SER A 1017 9.30 14.33 -39.34
CA SER A 1017 8.36 15.30 -39.89
C SER A 1017 8.99 16.69 -39.98
N ASN A 1018 9.45 17.07 -41.16
CA ASN A 1018 9.98 18.41 -41.39
C ASN A 1018 8.82 19.43 -41.37
N PRO A 1019 8.90 20.52 -40.59
CA PRO A 1019 7.89 21.57 -40.62
C PRO A 1019 7.65 22.13 -42.04
N LEU A 1020 6.41 22.14 -42.51
CA LEU A 1020 6.04 22.66 -43.83
C LEU A 1020 5.39 24.03 -43.70
N PHE A 1021 6.06 25.06 -44.21
CA PHE A 1021 5.48 26.39 -44.32
C PHE A 1021 4.53 26.49 -45.51
N VAL A 1022 3.33 27.01 -45.29
CA VAL A 1022 2.31 27.27 -46.32
C VAL A 1022 1.84 28.71 -46.20
N GLY A 1023 2.32 29.56 -47.13
CA GLY A 1023 1.90 30.97 -47.27
C GLY A 1023 0.90 31.17 -48.42
N ALA A 1024 0.85 32.36 -49.02
CA ALA A 1024 0.02 32.62 -50.21
C ALA A 1024 0.42 31.70 -51.41
N PRO A 1025 -0.53 31.33 -52.31
CA PRO A 1025 -0.23 30.47 -53.46
C PRO A 1025 0.89 31.02 -54.35
N SER A 1026 1.89 30.18 -54.65
CA SER A 1026 3.11 30.59 -55.38
C SER A 1026 3.60 29.59 -56.43
N ALA A 1027 2.87 28.50 -56.68
CA ALA A 1027 3.26 27.40 -57.57
C ALA A 1027 3.49 27.77 -59.05
N GLY A 1028 3.11 28.99 -59.48
CA GLY A 1028 3.42 29.51 -60.81
C GLY A 1028 2.80 28.74 -61.99
N TYR A 1029 1.68 28.03 -61.78
CA TYR A 1029 1.04 27.28 -62.86
C TYR A 1029 0.66 28.20 -64.04
N ALA A 1030 0.91 27.71 -65.26
CA ALA A 1030 0.65 28.44 -66.50
C ALA A 1030 -0.86 28.61 -66.81
N ASP A 1031 -1.75 27.98 -66.03
CA ASP A 1031 -3.19 28.11 -66.20
C ASP A 1031 -3.65 29.54 -65.83
N PRO A 1032 -4.33 30.26 -66.73
CA PRO A 1032 -4.84 31.61 -66.44
C PRO A 1032 -5.78 31.68 -65.24
N THR A 1033 -6.53 30.63 -64.94
CA THR A 1033 -7.47 30.56 -63.82
C THR A 1033 -6.76 30.37 -62.48
N TYR A 1034 -5.54 29.83 -62.48
CA TYR A 1034 -4.69 29.76 -61.28
C TYR A 1034 -4.26 31.16 -60.80
N ARG A 1035 -4.01 32.10 -61.73
CA ARG A 1035 -3.70 33.49 -61.35
C ARG A 1035 -4.84 34.13 -60.57
N THR A 1036 -6.08 33.89 -60.97
CA THR A 1036 -7.27 34.39 -60.24
C THR A 1036 -7.36 33.75 -58.85
N PHE A 1037 -7.11 32.45 -58.75
CA PHE A 1037 -7.03 31.75 -57.46
C PHE A 1037 -5.94 32.32 -56.55
N ALA A 1038 -4.72 32.51 -57.08
CA ALA A 1038 -3.59 33.04 -56.33
C ALA A 1038 -3.85 34.47 -55.82
N LEU A 1039 -4.46 35.33 -56.65
CA LEU A 1039 -4.86 36.69 -56.24
C LEU A 1039 -5.98 36.68 -55.20
N ALA A 1040 -6.95 35.78 -55.32
CA ALA A 1040 -8.04 35.66 -54.35
C ALA A 1040 -7.54 35.20 -52.96
N HIS A 1041 -6.43 34.46 -52.92
CA HIS A 1041 -5.81 33.93 -51.70
C HIS A 1041 -4.48 34.62 -51.38
N ALA A 1042 -4.22 35.82 -51.92
CA ALA A 1042 -2.98 36.56 -51.67
C ALA A 1042 -2.79 36.94 -50.20
N ASN A 1043 -3.89 37.07 -49.45
CA ASN A 1043 -3.92 37.36 -48.02
C ASN A 1043 -4.13 36.09 -47.16
N ARG A 1044 -3.84 34.89 -47.69
CA ARG A 1044 -3.93 33.64 -46.91
C ARG A 1044 -2.97 33.75 -45.73
N ALA A 1045 -3.52 33.65 -44.51
CA ALA A 1045 -2.71 33.62 -43.29
C ALA A 1045 -1.71 32.45 -43.39
N PRO A 1046 -0.41 32.70 -43.12
CA PRO A 1046 0.60 31.67 -43.22
C PRO A 1046 0.46 30.66 -42.09
N ALA A 1047 0.64 29.38 -42.40
CA ALA A 1047 0.58 28.28 -41.44
C ALA A 1047 1.80 27.36 -41.57
N LEU A 1048 2.20 26.75 -40.46
CA LEU A 1048 3.27 25.76 -40.40
C LEU A 1048 2.69 24.40 -40.01
N TYR A 1049 2.78 23.42 -40.90
CA TYR A 1049 2.26 22.06 -40.70
C TYR A 1049 3.35 21.08 -40.27
N VAL A 1050 3.08 20.23 -39.29
CA VAL A 1050 4.05 19.25 -38.80
C VAL A 1050 3.35 18.05 -38.16
N GLY A 1051 3.82 16.85 -38.45
CA GLY A 1051 3.37 15.62 -37.81
C GLY A 1051 4.06 15.43 -36.46
N GLY A 1052 3.27 15.12 -35.43
CA GLY A 1052 3.72 14.83 -34.08
C GLY A 1052 3.47 13.37 -33.70
N ASN A 1053 4.42 12.78 -32.98
CA ASN A 1053 4.29 11.43 -32.41
C ASN A 1053 3.41 11.37 -31.15
N ASP A 1054 2.67 12.43 -30.84
CA ASP A 1054 1.49 12.42 -29.97
C ASP A 1054 0.22 11.95 -30.71
N GLY A 1055 0.36 11.60 -31.99
CA GLY A 1055 -0.72 11.05 -32.82
C GLY A 1055 -1.43 12.10 -33.67
N MET A 1056 -0.92 13.32 -33.74
CA MET A 1056 -1.58 14.44 -34.40
C MET A 1056 -0.75 15.04 -35.54
N LEU A 1057 -1.43 15.52 -36.57
CA LEU A 1057 -0.89 16.55 -37.46
C LEU A 1057 -1.27 17.91 -36.85
N HIS A 1058 -0.28 18.75 -36.61
CA HIS A 1058 -0.45 20.11 -36.08
C HIS A 1058 -0.30 21.15 -37.18
N ALA A 1059 -1.02 22.26 -37.04
CA ALA A 1059 -0.75 23.50 -37.77
C ALA A 1059 -0.61 24.67 -36.79
N TYR A 1060 0.44 25.46 -36.95
CA TYR A 1060 0.73 26.65 -36.15
C TYR A 1060 0.60 27.92 -37.00
N ASP A 1061 0.13 29.01 -36.40
CA ASP A 1061 0.14 30.32 -37.05
C ASP A 1061 1.60 30.78 -37.27
N ALA A 1062 1.95 31.01 -38.53
CA ALA A 1062 3.29 31.44 -38.93
C ALA A 1062 3.32 32.91 -39.35
N SER A 1063 2.36 33.72 -38.89
CA SER A 1063 2.26 35.15 -39.19
C SER A 1063 3.46 35.89 -38.63
N PHE A 1064 3.94 36.90 -39.35
CA PHE A 1064 5.02 37.77 -38.91
C PHE A 1064 4.87 39.15 -39.53
N THR A 1065 5.51 40.13 -38.91
CA THR A 1065 5.67 41.48 -39.45
C THR A 1065 7.14 41.78 -39.64
N ILE A 1066 7.45 42.77 -40.47
CA ILE A 1066 8.81 43.32 -40.58
C ILE A 1066 8.86 44.61 -39.80
N GLY A 1067 9.78 44.71 -38.84
CA GLY A 1067 9.90 45.90 -38.00
C GLY A 1067 11.33 46.43 -37.88
N GLY A 1068 11.41 47.77 -37.79
CA GLY A 1068 12.62 48.51 -37.39
C GLY A 1068 13.74 48.61 -38.44
N THR A 1069 14.78 49.36 -38.09
CA THR A 1069 16.03 49.57 -38.88
C THR A 1069 16.87 48.31 -39.10
N THR A 1070 16.47 47.16 -38.52
CA THR A 1070 17.20 45.87 -38.58
C THR A 1070 16.69 44.92 -39.66
N GLY A 1071 15.47 45.11 -40.19
CA GLY A 1071 14.88 44.28 -41.24
C GLY A 1071 14.74 42.79 -40.88
N LEU A 1072 14.63 42.47 -39.59
CA LEU A 1072 14.37 41.11 -39.09
C LEU A 1072 12.86 40.84 -39.00
N PRO A 1073 12.41 39.59 -39.16
CA PRO A 1073 11.03 39.22 -38.91
C PRO A 1073 10.69 39.28 -37.41
N ILE A 1074 9.55 39.88 -37.08
CA ILE A 1074 8.99 40.02 -35.73
C ILE A 1074 7.71 39.20 -35.65
N ALA A 1075 7.65 38.31 -34.66
CA ALA A 1075 6.48 37.51 -34.34
C ALA A 1075 5.29 38.43 -34.00
N THR A 1076 4.12 38.08 -34.52
CA THR A 1076 2.85 38.67 -34.09
C THR A 1076 2.38 38.05 -32.77
N SER A 1077 1.34 38.60 -32.16
CA SER A 1077 0.79 38.07 -30.91
C SER A 1077 0.14 36.68 -31.03
N THR A 1078 -0.05 36.17 -32.25
CA THR A 1078 -0.63 34.84 -32.51
C THR A 1078 0.40 33.86 -33.09
N SER A 1079 1.62 34.31 -33.37
CA SER A 1079 2.67 33.46 -33.96
C SER A 1079 3.03 32.31 -33.04
N GLY A 1080 3.12 31.11 -33.59
CA GLY A 1080 3.41 29.90 -32.83
C GLY A 1080 2.20 29.26 -32.15
N THR A 1081 1.05 29.94 -32.09
CA THR A 1081 -0.18 29.36 -31.54
C THR A 1081 -0.70 28.24 -32.44
N GLU A 1082 -1.08 27.10 -31.85
CA GLU A 1082 -1.73 26.00 -32.59
C GLU A 1082 -3.13 26.42 -33.07
N ILE A 1083 -3.32 26.41 -34.39
CA ILE A 1083 -4.59 26.77 -35.05
C ILE A 1083 -5.39 25.55 -35.50
N LEU A 1084 -4.75 24.38 -35.60
CA LEU A 1084 -5.39 23.11 -35.98
C LEU A 1084 -4.61 21.92 -35.43
N GLY A 1085 -5.33 20.95 -34.86
CA GLY A 1085 -4.84 19.58 -34.66
C GLY A 1085 -5.72 18.57 -35.40
N TYR A 1086 -5.13 17.54 -35.98
CA TYR A 1086 -5.87 16.45 -36.62
C TYR A 1086 -5.36 15.08 -36.18
N VAL A 1087 -6.24 14.25 -35.61
CA VAL A 1087 -5.94 12.86 -35.20
C VAL A 1087 -6.43 11.90 -36.30
N PRO A 1088 -5.54 11.26 -37.06
CA PRO A 1088 -5.92 10.33 -38.13
C PRO A 1088 -6.52 9.02 -37.59
N SER A 1089 -7.46 8.39 -38.31
CA SER A 1089 -8.02 7.10 -37.89
C SER A 1089 -6.98 5.98 -37.77
N ALA A 1090 -5.86 6.08 -38.49
CA ALA A 1090 -4.81 5.06 -38.51
C ALA A 1090 -4.09 4.88 -37.16
N VAL A 1091 -4.03 5.91 -36.32
CA VAL A 1091 -3.25 5.88 -35.06
C VAL A 1091 -4.02 5.27 -33.88
N TYR A 1092 -5.35 5.13 -33.97
CA TYR A 1092 -6.22 4.76 -32.84
C TYR A 1092 -5.85 3.45 -32.14
N ARG A 1093 -5.29 2.48 -32.87
CA ARG A 1093 -4.88 1.18 -32.29
C ARG A 1093 -3.75 1.30 -31.27
N ASN A 1094 -2.95 2.36 -31.35
CA ASN A 1094 -1.79 2.55 -30.49
C ASN A 1094 -1.94 3.78 -29.58
N LEU A 1095 -2.95 4.64 -29.78
CA LEU A 1095 -3.11 5.88 -28.99
C LEU A 1095 -3.12 5.61 -27.47
N SER A 1096 -3.67 4.48 -27.02
CA SER A 1096 -3.67 4.11 -25.59
C SER A 1096 -2.27 3.98 -24.98
N GLN A 1097 -1.27 3.62 -25.79
CA GLN A 1097 0.11 3.39 -25.35
C GLN A 1097 0.83 4.69 -24.98
N LEU A 1098 0.43 5.85 -25.53
CA LEU A 1098 1.01 7.15 -25.19
C LEU A 1098 0.87 7.48 -23.70
N MET A 1099 -0.09 6.85 -23.00
CA MET A 1099 -0.37 7.04 -21.58
C MET A 1099 0.37 6.04 -20.68
N ALA A 1100 1.08 5.05 -21.23
CA ALA A 1100 1.75 4.03 -20.43
C ALA A 1100 2.94 4.63 -19.65
N ALA A 1101 3.00 4.42 -18.33
CA ALA A 1101 4.10 4.94 -17.49
C ALA A 1101 5.49 4.50 -17.98
N GLY A 1102 5.59 3.29 -18.53
CA GLY A 1102 6.79 2.73 -19.15
C GLY A 1102 6.83 2.90 -20.67
N TYR A 1103 6.26 3.99 -21.21
CA TYR A 1103 6.12 4.22 -22.65
C TYR A 1103 7.38 3.86 -23.42
N SER A 1104 7.22 2.90 -24.33
CA SER A 1104 8.18 2.57 -25.37
C SER A 1104 7.76 3.32 -26.63
N HIS A 1105 8.70 4.03 -27.24
CA HIS A 1105 8.41 4.93 -28.34
C HIS A 1105 7.89 4.21 -29.57
N LYS A 1106 6.96 4.88 -30.26
CA LYS A 1106 6.47 4.50 -31.58
C LYS A 1106 6.30 5.73 -32.44
N PHE A 1107 6.46 5.54 -33.75
CA PHE A 1107 6.08 6.55 -34.73
C PHE A 1107 4.57 6.54 -34.98
N TYR A 1108 3.91 7.68 -34.78
CA TYR A 1108 2.46 7.83 -35.00
C TYR A 1108 2.18 8.63 -36.27
N VAL A 1109 2.24 9.96 -36.20
CA VAL A 1109 2.12 10.85 -37.35
C VAL A 1109 3.51 11.36 -37.67
N ASP A 1110 4.25 10.55 -38.41
CA ASP A 1110 5.65 10.79 -38.74
C ASP A 1110 5.85 10.91 -40.27
N GLY A 1111 6.90 11.62 -40.67
CA GLY A 1111 7.17 11.95 -42.06
C GLY A 1111 6.77 13.37 -42.46
N ALA A 1112 7.46 13.94 -43.46
CA ALA A 1112 7.27 15.32 -43.89
C ALA A 1112 5.89 15.52 -44.58
N PRO A 1113 5.05 16.46 -44.13
CA PRO A 1113 3.84 16.84 -44.84
C PRO A 1113 4.18 17.49 -46.19
N VAL A 1114 3.24 17.40 -47.14
CA VAL A 1114 3.33 18.03 -48.47
C VAL A 1114 2.06 18.82 -48.72
N ALA A 1115 2.20 20.04 -49.24
CA ALA A 1115 1.10 20.87 -49.71
C ALA A 1115 1.30 21.22 -51.18
N VAL A 1116 0.21 21.19 -51.94
CA VAL A 1116 0.18 21.56 -53.36
C VAL A 1116 -1.18 22.20 -53.66
N ASP A 1117 -1.19 23.23 -54.50
CA ASP A 1117 -2.45 23.76 -55.03
C ASP A 1117 -2.94 22.81 -56.14
N ALA A 1118 -4.20 22.35 -56.08
CA ALA A 1118 -4.69 21.27 -56.94
C ALA A 1118 -6.05 21.60 -57.58
N TYR A 1119 -6.14 21.40 -58.90
CA TYR A 1119 -7.37 21.64 -59.67
C TYR A 1119 -8.22 20.37 -59.80
N PHE A 1120 -9.49 20.42 -59.37
CA PHE A 1120 -10.36 19.22 -59.29
C PHE A 1120 -11.38 19.06 -60.44
N GLY A 1121 -11.40 19.93 -61.45
CA GLY A 1121 -12.17 19.78 -62.70
C GLY A 1121 -13.66 19.39 -62.53
N GLY A 1122 -14.58 20.36 -62.54
CA GLY A 1122 -16.03 20.14 -62.44
C GLY A 1122 -16.84 21.38 -62.82
N SER A 1123 -18.18 21.35 -62.64
CA SER A 1123 -19.11 22.43 -63.05
C SER A 1123 -18.88 23.80 -62.37
N THR A 1124 -18.00 23.87 -61.38
CA THR A 1124 -17.54 25.11 -60.73
C THR A 1124 -16.16 25.58 -61.19
N GLY A 1125 -15.40 24.76 -61.91
CA GLY A 1125 -14.07 25.13 -62.44
C GLY A 1125 -13.07 25.67 -61.41
N ALA A 1126 -13.17 25.23 -60.15
CA ALA A 1126 -12.39 25.79 -59.05
C ALA A 1126 -11.00 25.13 -58.91
N TRP A 1127 -9.99 26.00 -58.81
CA TRP A 1127 -8.66 25.71 -58.27
C TRP A 1127 -8.71 25.52 -56.76
#